data_AF-A0A3B9G0I0-F1
#
_entry.id   AF-A0A3B9G0I0-F1
#
_cell.length_a   1.000
_cell.length_b   1.000
_cell.length_c   1.000
_cell.angle_alpha   90.00
_cell.angle_beta   90.00
_cell.angle_gamma   90.00
#
_symmetry.space_group_name_H-M   'P 1'
#
loop_
_entity.id
_entity.type
_entity.pdbx_description
1 polymer ?
#
loop_
_entity_poly.entity_id
_entity_poly.type
_entity_poly.pdbx_seq_one_letter_code
_entity_poly.pdbx_strand_id
1 'polypeptide(L)'
;MSKKIVFLPYDMDTAIGINNEGALVFSYNLEDIDQTEGGADVYNGQDSVLWTNLRACFGDELQSMYQTLRSTGKLSYSKVEEMFETHQDKWPEAIFNEDAFYKYIDPLIEDNNSSYLSMAQGSKEEQRKWWLYNRFRYIDSKYNAGDALTDVITVRGYAKANITVTPYADIYASIKYGSYLVQTRAARNQAYELVCPLDNVNDTEIYIYSASQLKSVGDLSGLMVGYADFTNATKLQSLKLGEGGNYQNGNLTELYLGNNVLLGTLDVRNCVALAQAVDISGCTNIEHVYFEGTSITSITLPNGGILKTLHLPDTITNLTIRNQTAINDFTVANDDFSSITTLRLENVSAAVDSKSIVMGLAANSRVRLIGFYWTAADAAAISAILDKLDTMRGLDESGNNMENAQVSGTIHTTNLTGADIAAFNSRYPYVTVTADHVTANLYYYNYDGSTLIHTESITDGGNGGYTGTPSRSSTAQYNYSFVGWSKSKNATSADSDALTNVTADRTVYAAYTATVRTYTVKFYNGTTLLQTVPNVQYGGSATYTGSTPTDSSGNSFKGFEPTGQNITGDTNCYAQFEAPEPEHTITDTWAEILQHVQQGDYATRYAVGDTMSLNLGSEGYVNMQIAGFDVDTRADGQGAAHISWICEDVLKTKHQMNPGLVTNYKYEEGPSFTRASTSTTNLYYNKWTANNRYVANNTAKITFTVTAVKDETLRIRYVTAGGSRDKDRAFFSLKIDGVEVANTMVVSDTNYDLTIVNGTTYTIDYELTTTNQDYSSTATIHLCNTSNDGSKAVVDARVTIDNIVIANCTVRSLDNYELGTGTIGGWEHSEMRYYLNNTVKPLIPSEVRNAILGVTKTQPARNTAGTGETQTTTDDVWIPSYAECFGNSSLYYSLFKNTNAKRIKHTYGTTSANFWWLRSAYSGTSFDYVGNGGNNQNNPPSYTYGVALGFCI
;
A
#
# COMPACT_ATOMS: atom_id res chain seq x y z
N MET A 1 -42.41 -66.21 11.43
CA MET A 1 -42.14 -65.07 12.34
C MET A 1 -43.31 -64.93 13.29
N SER A 2 -43.05 -64.78 14.59
CA SER A 2 -44.07 -64.52 15.61
C SER A 2 -44.83 -63.24 15.24
N LYS A 3 -46.16 -63.31 15.11
CA LYS A 3 -47.03 -62.15 14.90
C LYS A 3 -46.80 -61.14 16.03
N LYS A 4 -45.99 -60.11 15.78
CA LYS A 4 -45.99 -58.91 16.61
C LYS A 4 -47.38 -58.31 16.45
N ILE A 5 -48.18 -58.38 17.51
CA ILE A 5 -49.39 -57.56 17.59
C ILE A 5 -48.88 -56.13 17.81
N VAL A 6 -48.70 -55.40 16.72
CA VAL A 6 -48.48 -53.95 16.77
C VAL A 6 -49.86 -53.34 16.65
N PHE A 7 -50.38 -52.78 17.73
CA PHE A 7 -51.62 -52.02 17.69
C PHE A 7 -51.31 -50.68 17.06
N LEU A 8 -51.25 -50.66 15.73
CA LEU A 8 -51.06 -49.44 14.96
C LEU A 8 -52.43 -48.75 14.81
N PRO A 9 -52.53 -47.44 15.06
CA PRO A 9 -53.77 -46.71 14.87
C PRO A 9 -54.33 -46.92 13.45
N TYR A 10 -55.65 -47.07 13.38
CA TYR A 10 -56.36 -47.03 12.11
C TYR A 10 -56.19 -45.62 11.53
N ASP A 11 -55.67 -45.55 10.28
CA ASP A 11 -55.39 -44.40 9.36
C ASP A 11 -54.86 -43.05 9.90
N MET A 12 -54.73 -42.86 11.22
CA MET A 12 -54.24 -41.66 11.91
C MET A 12 -55.07 -40.37 11.67
N ASP A 13 -56.00 -40.36 10.70
CA ASP A 13 -56.95 -39.28 10.37
C ASP A 13 -56.35 -37.85 10.29
N THR A 14 -55.05 -37.71 9.97
CA THR A 14 -54.36 -36.40 9.89
C THR A 14 -54.01 -35.95 8.47
N ALA A 15 -54.30 -36.78 7.47
CA ALA A 15 -53.99 -36.50 6.07
C ALA A 15 -55.13 -35.74 5.38
N ILE A 16 -54.77 -34.71 4.61
CA ILE A 16 -55.73 -33.85 3.90
C ILE A 16 -55.31 -33.63 2.45
N GLY A 17 -56.29 -33.45 1.57
CA GLY A 17 -56.06 -33.22 0.14
C GLY A 17 -55.68 -34.47 -0.67
N ILE A 18 -55.87 -35.67 -0.11
CA ILE A 18 -55.56 -36.96 -0.74
C ILE A 18 -56.81 -37.80 -0.99
N ASN A 19 -56.76 -38.66 -2.01
CA ASN A 19 -57.74 -39.73 -2.20
C ASN A 19 -57.40 -40.98 -1.37
N ASN A 20 -58.21 -42.02 -1.51
CA ASN A 20 -58.05 -43.28 -0.76
C ASN A 20 -56.78 -44.05 -1.14
N GLU A 21 -56.20 -43.77 -2.31
CA GLU A 21 -54.89 -44.28 -2.73
C GLU A 21 -53.71 -43.44 -2.19
N GLY A 22 -53.99 -42.30 -1.56
CA GLY A 22 -52.98 -41.41 -0.99
C GLY A 22 -52.39 -40.39 -1.95
N ALA A 23 -52.92 -40.32 -3.17
CA ALA A 23 -52.50 -39.37 -4.17
C ALA A 23 -53.06 -37.97 -3.85
N LEU A 24 -52.22 -36.95 -3.99
CA LEU A 24 -52.54 -35.54 -3.79
C LEU A 24 -53.41 -34.98 -4.95
N VAL A 25 -54.68 -35.35 -4.97
CA VAL A 25 -55.62 -35.02 -6.05
C VAL A 25 -56.68 -34.00 -5.66
N PHE A 26 -56.84 -33.71 -4.36
CA PHE A 26 -57.83 -32.74 -3.88
C PHE A 26 -57.18 -31.44 -3.43
N SER A 27 -57.14 -30.48 -4.35
CA SER A 27 -56.62 -29.15 -4.07
C SER A 27 -57.48 -28.39 -3.04
N TYR A 28 -56.88 -27.42 -2.36
CA TYR A 28 -57.50 -26.66 -1.27
C TYR A 28 -58.65 -25.75 -1.74
N ASN A 29 -58.80 -25.53 -3.05
CA ASN A 29 -59.85 -24.69 -3.63
C ASN A 29 -61.15 -25.43 -3.89
N LEU A 30 -61.17 -26.76 -3.76
CA LEU A 30 -62.38 -27.55 -4.01
C LEU A 30 -63.47 -27.27 -2.97
N GLU A 31 -64.70 -27.15 -3.43
CA GLU A 31 -65.89 -26.87 -2.65
C GLU A 31 -66.84 -28.06 -2.61
N ASP A 32 -67.83 -27.98 -1.72
CA ASP A 32 -68.81 -29.03 -1.46
C ASP A 32 -69.78 -29.32 -2.61
N ILE A 33 -69.64 -28.61 -3.73
CA ILE A 33 -70.42 -28.78 -4.97
C ILE A 33 -69.55 -29.18 -6.17
N ASP A 34 -68.24 -29.32 -5.98
CA ASP A 34 -67.33 -29.61 -7.09
C ASP A 34 -67.30 -31.10 -7.43
N GLN A 35 -66.93 -31.36 -8.68
CA GLN A 35 -66.68 -32.71 -9.19
C GLN A 35 -65.21 -32.85 -9.61
N THR A 36 -64.69 -34.07 -9.46
CA THR A 36 -63.39 -34.48 -10.02
C THR A 36 -63.39 -34.40 -11.54
N GLU A 37 -62.21 -34.47 -12.17
CA GLU A 37 -62.09 -34.53 -13.64
C GLU A 37 -62.86 -35.70 -14.26
N GLY A 38 -63.05 -36.79 -13.51
CA GLY A 38 -63.84 -37.96 -13.91
C GLY A 38 -65.35 -37.80 -13.71
N GLY A 39 -65.83 -36.65 -13.24
CA GLY A 39 -67.25 -36.36 -13.01
C GLY A 39 -67.82 -36.91 -11.70
N ALA A 40 -67.00 -37.50 -10.84
CA ALA A 40 -67.43 -37.94 -9.51
C ALA A 40 -67.44 -36.76 -8.53
N ASP A 41 -68.43 -36.72 -7.65
CA ASP A 41 -68.56 -35.69 -6.60
C ASP A 41 -67.34 -35.69 -5.67
N VAL A 42 -66.78 -34.51 -5.38
CA VAL A 42 -65.69 -34.37 -4.40
C VAL A 42 -66.19 -34.68 -3.00
N TYR A 43 -67.45 -34.32 -2.70
CA TYR A 43 -68.11 -34.59 -1.44
C TYR A 43 -69.31 -35.51 -1.63
N ASN A 44 -69.26 -36.69 -1.01
CA ASN A 44 -70.38 -37.65 -1.06
C ASN A 44 -71.66 -37.01 -0.50
N GLY A 45 -72.73 -37.06 -1.30
CA GLY A 45 -74.03 -36.53 -0.91
C GLY A 45 -74.19 -35.02 -1.11
N GLN A 46 -73.36 -34.39 -1.94
CA GLN A 46 -73.47 -32.96 -2.26
C GLN A 46 -74.85 -32.56 -2.80
N ASP A 47 -75.52 -33.47 -3.54
CA ASP A 47 -76.87 -33.29 -4.08
C ASP A 47 -77.99 -33.60 -3.09
N SER A 48 -77.65 -33.89 -1.82
CA SER A 48 -78.67 -34.02 -0.77
C SER A 48 -79.54 -32.76 -0.70
N VAL A 49 -80.85 -32.96 -0.66
CA VAL A 49 -81.84 -31.87 -0.54
C VAL A 49 -81.54 -30.99 0.68
N LEU A 50 -81.02 -31.57 1.77
CA LEU A 50 -80.62 -30.81 2.95
C LEU A 50 -79.53 -29.78 2.63
N TRP A 51 -78.42 -30.22 2.03
CA TRP A 51 -77.28 -29.33 1.75
C TRP A 51 -77.60 -28.33 0.64
N THR A 52 -78.39 -28.75 -0.36
CA THR A 52 -78.90 -27.86 -1.41
C THR A 52 -79.75 -26.73 -0.83
N ASN A 53 -80.71 -27.06 0.05
CA ASN A 53 -81.54 -26.06 0.72
C ASN A 53 -80.74 -25.21 1.70
N LEU A 54 -79.76 -25.79 2.42
CA LEU A 54 -78.91 -25.03 3.33
C LEU A 54 -78.17 -23.91 2.58
N ARG A 55 -77.51 -24.24 1.47
CA ARG A 55 -76.79 -23.28 0.63
C ARG A 55 -77.73 -22.22 0.04
N ALA A 56 -78.89 -22.64 -0.45
CA ALA A 56 -79.84 -21.74 -1.11
C ALA A 56 -80.54 -20.77 -0.14
N CYS A 57 -80.82 -21.21 1.10
CA CYS A 57 -81.63 -20.45 2.04
C CYS A 57 -80.83 -19.73 3.13
N PHE A 58 -79.60 -20.17 3.45
CA PHE A 58 -78.85 -19.70 4.61
C PHE A 58 -77.44 -19.18 4.27
N GLY A 59 -77.22 -18.72 3.03
CA GLY A 59 -75.91 -18.22 2.59
C GLY A 59 -75.36 -17.09 3.47
N ASP A 60 -76.21 -16.11 3.82
CA ASP A 60 -75.84 -14.95 4.63
C ASP A 60 -75.52 -15.35 6.08
N GLU A 61 -76.28 -16.28 6.66
CA GLU A 61 -76.02 -16.82 8.00
C GLU A 61 -74.73 -17.64 8.04
N LEU A 62 -74.45 -18.44 7.01
CA LEU A 62 -73.19 -19.20 6.89
C LEU A 62 -71.98 -18.27 6.79
N GLN A 63 -72.08 -17.20 5.99
CA GLN A 63 -71.05 -16.18 5.89
C GLN A 63 -70.84 -15.48 7.24
N SER A 64 -71.91 -15.04 7.89
CA SER A 64 -71.87 -14.37 9.20
C SER A 64 -71.28 -15.25 10.29
N MET A 65 -71.63 -16.55 10.29
CA MET A 65 -71.05 -17.54 11.18
C MET A 65 -69.53 -17.66 10.97
N TYR A 66 -69.08 -17.81 9.72
CA TYR A 66 -67.66 -17.91 9.41
C TYR A 66 -66.89 -16.64 9.82
N GLN A 67 -67.42 -15.47 9.48
CA GLN A 67 -66.85 -14.17 9.90
C GLN A 67 -66.73 -14.04 11.41
N THR A 68 -67.73 -14.50 12.17
CA THR A 68 -67.70 -14.49 13.64
C THR A 68 -66.61 -15.43 14.17
N LEU A 69 -66.50 -16.65 13.61
CA LEU A 69 -65.49 -17.62 14.02
C LEU A 69 -64.07 -17.12 13.76
N ARG A 70 -63.84 -16.48 12.60
CA ARG A 70 -62.54 -15.88 12.25
C ARG A 70 -62.20 -14.66 13.11
N SER A 71 -63.11 -13.70 13.23
CA SER A 71 -62.86 -12.44 13.97
C SER A 71 -62.70 -12.64 15.47
N THR A 72 -63.32 -13.67 16.06
CA THR A 72 -63.14 -14.02 17.48
C THR A 72 -61.93 -14.92 17.75
N GLY A 73 -61.15 -15.28 16.73
CA GLY A 73 -60.01 -16.20 16.85
C GLY A 73 -60.42 -17.63 17.25
N LYS A 74 -61.72 -17.95 17.20
CA LYS A 74 -62.22 -19.30 17.52
C LYS A 74 -61.79 -20.31 16.47
N LEU A 75 -61.68 -19.87 15.22
CA LEU A 75 -61.18 -20.63 14.08
C LEU A 75 -60.06 -19.83 13.40
N SER A 76 -58.87 -20.41 13.29
CA SER A 76 -57.71 -19.83 12.58
C SER A 76 -56.76 -20.91 12.10
N TYR A 77 -55.91 -20.57 11.12
CA TYR A 77 -54.84 -21.45 10.65
C TYR A 77 -54.01 -21.99 11.81
N SER A 78 -53.41 -21.09 12.61
CA SER A 78 -52.52 -21.47 13.70
C SER A 78 -53.19 -22.38 14.73
N LYS A 79 -54.47 -22.14 15.04
CA LYS A 79 -55.19 -22.95 16.03
C LYS A 79 -55.57 -24.33 15.51
N VAL A 80 -55.99 -24.43 14.24
CA VAL A 80 -56.32 -25.72 13.63
C VAL A 80 -55.06 -26.54 13.41
N GLU A 81 -53.97 -25.89 12.98
CA GLU A 81 -52.67 -26.53 12.83
C GLU A 81 -52.15 -27.07 14.18
N GLU A 82 -52.14 -26.25 15.24
CA GLU A 82 -51.78 -26.69 16.61
C GLU A 82 -52.60 -27.90 17.08
N MET A 83 -53.90 -27.95 16.77
CA MET A 83 -54.75 -29.09 17.11
C MET A 83 -54.36 -30.36 16.36
N PHE A 84 -53.97 -30.26 15.09
CA PHE A 84 -53.45 -31.39 14.33
C PHE A 84 -52.09 -31.84 14.86
N GLU A 85 -51.17 -30.92 15.15
CA GLU A 85 -49.86 -31.25 15.73
C GLU A 85 -50.02 -31.94 17.09
N THR A 86 -50.84 -31.38 17.98
CA THR A 86 -51.13 -31.98 19.30
C THR A 86 -51.76 -33.37 19.18
N HIS A 87 -52.56 -33.62 18.13
CA HIS A 87 -53.11 -34.94 17.86
C HIS A 87 -52.02 -35.92 17.41
N GLN A 88 -51.19 -35.50 16.46
CA GLN A 88 -50.13 -36.31 15.87
C GLN A 88 -49.00 -36.64 16.88
N ASP A 89 -48.69 -35.71 17.78
CA ASP A 89 -47.66 -35.84 18.83
C ASP A 89 -47.90 -37.00 19.81
N LYS A 90 -49.09 -37.61 19.80
CA LYS A 90 -49.39 -38.81 20.60
C LYS A 90 -48.60 -40.04 20.15
N TRP A 91 -48.02 -40.02 18.94
CA TRP A 91 -47.26 -41.14 18.39
C TRP A 91 -45.84 -40.69 17.99
N PRO A 92 -44.79 -41.37 18.48
CA PRO A 92 -43.42 -41.10 18.05
C PRO A 92 -43.24 -41.47 16.57
N GLU A 93 -42.34 -40.74 15.89
CA GLU A 93 -42.03 -40.92 14.46
C GLU A 93 -41.65 -42.37 14.10
N ALA A 94 -41.03 -43.11 15.03
CA ALA A 94 -40.71 -44.53 14.84
C ALA A 94 -41.97 -45.41 14.65
N ILE A 95 -43.08 -45.11 15.34
CA ILE A 95 -44.35 -45.82 15.14
C ILE A 95 -44.97 -45.44 13.80
N PHE A 96 -44.87 -44.18 13.40
CA PHE A 96 -45.36 -43.71 12.10
C PHE A 96 -44.62 -44.38 10.94
N ASN A 97 -43.29 -44.51 11.04
CA ASN A 97 -42.47 -45.17 10.03
C ASN A 97 -42.74 -46.68 9.94
N GLU A 98 -42.95 -47.36 11.07
CA GLU A 98 -43.33 -48.78 11.08
C GLU A 98 -44.73 -48.99 10.47
N ASP A 99 -45.69 -48.09 10.77
CA ASP A 99 -47.04 -48.12 10.17
C ASP A 99 -46.99 -47.89 8.66
N ALA A 100 -46.25 -46.88 8.22
CA ALA A 100 -46.08 -46.58 6.81
C ALA A 100 -45.38 -47.72 6.05
N PHE A 101 -44.38 -48.36 6.68
CA PHE A 101 -43.75 -49.55 6.11
C PHE A 101 -44.77 -50.67 5.94
N TYR A 102 -45.44 -51.08 7.01
CA TYR A 102 -46.40 -52.19 6.98
C TYR A 102 -47.56 -51.97 6.02
N LYS A 103 -48.13 -50.75 5.97
CA LYS A 103 -49.33 -50.48 5.15
C LYS A 103 -49.01 -50.13 3.70
N TYR A 104 -47.89 -49.47 3.42
CA TYR A 104 -47.65 -48.86 2.11
C TYR A 104 -46.43 -49.40 1.38
N ILE A 105 -45.43 -49.94 2.10
CA ILE A 105 -44.18 -50.47 1.51
C ILE A 105 -44.21 -52.00 1.47
N ASP A 106 -44.67 -52.67 2.52
CA ASP A 106 -44.72 -54.13 2.60
C ASP A 106 -45.59 -54.75 1.48
N PRO A 107 -46.76 -54.19 1.11
CA PRO A 107 -47.53 -54.68 -0.04
C PRO A 107 -46.78 -54.59 -1.38
N LEU A 108 -45.85 -53.64 -1.52
CA LEU A 108 -44.96 -53.58 -2.68
C LEU A 108 -43.92 -54.71 -2.61
N ILE A 109 -43.36 -54.98 -1.43
CA ILE A 109 -42.29 -55.96 -1.25
C ILE A 109 -42.82 -57.39 -1.35
N GLU A 110 -43.90 -57.71 -0.64
CA GLU A 110 -44.43 -59.07 -0.53
C GLU A 110 -45.33 -59.44 -1.71
N ASP A 111 -46.18 -58.50 -2.17
CA ASP A 111 -47.23 -58.76 -3.15
C ASP A 111 -47.01 -58.04 -4.50
N ASN A 112 -45.93 -57.27 -4.67
CA ASN A 112 -45.65 -56.45 -5.85
C ASN A 112 -46.80 -55.45 -6.18
N ASN A 113 -47.49 -54.96 -5.16
CA ASN A 113 -48.58 -54.00 -5.28
C ASN A 113 -48.12 -52.57 -4.95
N SER A 114 -48.01 -51.71 -5.96
CA SER A 114 -47.54 -50.32 -5.82
C SER A 114 -48.66 -49.29 -5.55
N SER A 115 -49.90 -49.72 -5.38
CA SER A 115 -51.09 -48.82 -5.38
C SER A 115 -51.11 -47.81 -4.23
N TYR A 116 -50.37 -48.05 -3.15
CA TYR A 116 -50.41 -47.22 -1.93
C TYR A 116 -49.14 -46.40 -1.68
N LEU A 117 -48.16 -46.45 -2.60
CA LEU A 117 -46.86 -45.79 -2.39
C LEU A 117 -46.97 -44.27 -2.24
N SER A 118 -48.01 -43.65 -2.81
CA SER A 118 -48.30 -42.21 -2.64
C SER A 118 -48.55 -41.82 -1.18
N MET A 119 -49.05 -42.74 -0.34
CA MET A 119 -49.18 -42.50 1.09
C MET A 119 -47.83 -42.33 1.80
N ALA A 120 -46.75 -42.91 1.28
CA ALA A 120 -45.41 -42.77 1.82
C ALA A 120 -44.64 -41.55 1.25
N GLN A 121 -45.25 -40.75 0.36
CA GLN A 121 -44.59 -39.58 -0.23
C GLN A 121 -44.60 -38.37 0.70
N GLY A 122 -43.40 -37.90 1.04
CA GLY A 122 -43.14 -36.64 1.74
C GLY A 122 -43.64 -36.60 3.19
N SER A 123 -43.39 -35.47 3.84
CA SER A 123 -43.95 -35.23 5.18
C SER A 123 -45.44 -34.91 5.07
N LYS A 124 -46.28 -35.73 5.72
CA LYS A 124 -47.73 -35.47 5.82
C LYS A 124 -48.06 -34.23 6.66
N GLU A 125 -47.17 -33.89 7.59
CA GLU A 125 -47.24 -32.65 8.36
C GLU A 125 -47.07 -31.42 7.45
N GLU A 126 -46.01 -31.37 6.65
CA GLU A 126 -45.76 -30.23 5.75
C GLU A 126 -46.84 -30.10 4.66
N GLN A 127 -47.30 -31.23 4.13
CA GLN A 127 -48.46 -31.29 3.24
C GLN A 127 -49.70 -30.65 3.89
N ARG A 128 -50.02 -31.03 5.13
CA ARG A 128 -51.17 -30.50 5.88
C ARG A 128 -51.03 -29.01 6.13
N LYS A 129 -49.87 -28.55 6.60
CA LYS A 129 -49.61 -27.11 6.84
C LYS A 129 -49.83 -26.30 5.58
N TRP A 130 -49.28 -26.74 4.45
CA TRP A 130 -49.47 -26.08 3.17
C TRP A 130 -50.95 -26.05 2.74
N TRP A 131 -51.66 -27.18 2.83
CA TRP A 131 -53.05 -27.25 2.42
C TRP A 131 -53.96 -26.38 3.30
N LEU A 132 -53.81 -26.45 4.64
CA LEU A 132 -54.56 -25.62 5.58
C LEU A 132 -54.28 -24.13 5.36
N TYR A 133 -53.02 -23.75 5.20
CA TYR A 133 -52.61 -22.36 4.98
C TYR A 133 -53.33 -21.74 3.78
N ASN A 134 -53.40 -22.48 2.66
CA ASN A 134 -54.07 -22.03 1.45
C ASN A 134 -55.60 -22.13 1.56
N ARG A 135 -56.13 -23.17 2.21
CA ARG A 135 -57.58 -23.32 2.44
C ARG A 135 -58.15 -22.17 3.24
N PHE A 136 -57.46 -21.76 4.31
CA PHE A 136 -57.91 -20.62 5.12
C PHE A 136 -57.98 -19.34 4.29
N ARG A 137 -56.96 -19.03 3.49
CA ARG A 137 -56.96 -17.86 2.59
C ARG A 137 -58.04 -17.94 1.52
N TYR A 138 -58.25 -19.12 0.94
CA TYR A 138 -59.31 -19.37 -0.03
C TYR A 138 -60.70 -19.07 0.58
N ILE A 139 -61.02 -19.63 1.75
CA ILE A 139 -62.33 -19.42 2.39
C ILE A 139 -62.47 -17.99 2.96
N ASP A 140 -61.40 -17.42 3.50
CA ASP A 140 -61.33 -16.02 3.95
C ASP A 140 -61.65 -15.07 2.78
N SER A 141 -61.12 -15.34 1.58
CA SER A 141 -61.45 -14.57 0.38
C SER A 141 -62.91 -14.76 -0.07
N LYS A 142 -63.47 -15.97 0.02
CA LYS A 142 -64.87 -16.27 -0.32
C LYS A 142 -65.85 -15.47 0.53
N TYR A 143 -65.68 -15.55 1.86
CA TYR A 143 -66.60 -14.92 2.81
C TYR A 143 -66.19 -13.50 3.22
N ASN A 144 -65.14 -12.94 2.60
CA ASN A 144 -64.57 -11.64 2.92
C ASN A 144 -64.35 -11.48 4.44
N ALA A 145 -63.50 -12.34 5.00
CA ALA A 145 -63.31 -12.54 6.43
C ALA A 145 -61.83 -12.75 6.78
N GLY A 146 -61.51 -12.73 8.08
CA GLY A 146 -60.21 -13.16 8.57
C GLY A 146 -59.05 -12.39 7.93
N ASP A 147 -58.05 -13.12 7.43
CA ASP A 147 -56.78 -12.56 6.94
C ASP A 147 -57.00 -11.71 5.67
N ALA A 148 -58.06 -11.98 4.89
CA ALA A 148 -58.36 -11.26 3.66
C ALA A 148 -58.71 -9.78 3.91
N LEU A 149 -59.25 -9.43 5.09
CA LEU A 149 -59.67 -8.06 5.41
C LEU A 149 -58.48 -7.13 5.74
N THR A 150 -57.35 -7.70 6.15
CA THR A 150 -56.11 -6.96 6.44
C THR A 150 -55.09 -7.07 5.31
N ASP A 151 -55.20 -8.10 4.47
CA ASP A 151 -54.36 -8.32 3.28
C ASP A 151 -54.96 -7.60 2.07
N VAL A 152 -54.71 -6.30 1.95
CA VAL A 152 -55.43 -5.43 1.00
C VAL A 152 -54.50 -4.48 0.26
N ILE A 153 -54.82 -4.24 -1.02
CA ILE A 153 -54.35 -3.09 -1.81
C ILE A 153 -55.41 -2.00 -1.68
N THR A 154 -54.98 -0.78 -1.36
CA THR A 154 -55.88 0.36 -1.23
C THR A 154 -55.60 1.37 -2.32
N VAL A 155 -56.62 1.75 -3.09
CA VAL A 155 -56.51 2.84 -4.07
C VAL A 155 -57.66 3.83 -3.95
N ARG A 156 -57.43 5.09 -4.34
CA ARG A 156 -58.49 6.11 -4.50
C ARG A 156 -58.74 6.36 -5.98
N GLY A 157 -59.91 5.98 -6.50
CA GLY A 157 -60.27 6.15 -7.91
C GLY A 157 -60.98 7.48 -8.18
N TYR A 158 -60.73 8.07 -9.35
CA TYR A 158 -61.35 9.33 -9.84
C TYR A 158 -62.04 9.18 -11.21
N ALA A 159 -62.00 7.99 -11.80
CA ALA A 159 -62.71 7.67 -13.02
C ALA A 159 -63.23 6.23 -12.98
N LYS A 160 -64.34 5.98 -13.68
CA LYS A 160 -64.93 4.64 -13.75
C LYS A 160 -64.09 3.75 -14.67
N ALA A 161 -63.58 2.65 -14.13
CA ALA A 161 -62.97 1.57 -14.89
C ALA A 161 -63.14 0.22 -14.17
N ASN A 162 -63.20 -0.86 -14.94
CA ASN A 162 -63.16 -2.21 -14.41
C ASN A 162 -61.73 -2.55 -13.98
N ILE A 163 -61.57 -3.48 -13.03
CA ILE A 163 -60.26 -3.97 -12.61
C ILE A 163 -60.14 -5.42 -13.03
N THR A 164 -59.07 -5.76 -13.74
CA THR A 164 -58.75 -7.14 -14.10
C THR A 164 -57.73 -7.70 -13.12
N VAL A 165 -58.05 -8.75 -12.39
CA VAL A 165 -57.10 -9.39 -11.48
C VAL A 165 -56.66 -10.75 -12.00
N THR A 166 -55.40 -11.09 -11.79
CA THR A 166 -54.87 -12.44 -12.00
C THR A 166 -54.34 -12.96 -10.68
N PRO A 167 -54.97 -13.96 -10.06
CA PRO A 167 -54.48 -14.53 -8.81
C PRO A 167 -53.20 -15.35 -8.99
N TYR A 168 -52.33 -15.33 -7.97
CA TYR A 168 -51.18 -16.23 -7.83
C TYR A 168 -51.57 -17.57 -7.19
N ALA A 169 -52.68 -17.61 -6.46
CA ALA A 169 -53.27 -18.78 -5.81
C ALA A 169 -54.78 -18.79 -6.09
N ASP A 170 -55.41 -19.96 -6.08
CA ASP A 170 -56.87 -20.04 -6.18
C ASP A 170 -57.52 -19.28 -5.00
N ILE A 171 -58.42 -18.34 -5.30
CA ILE A 171 -59.11 -17.47 -4.34
C ILE A 171 -60.48 -17.05 -4.90
N TYR A 172 -61.29 -16.37 -4.09
CA TYR A 172 -62.31 -15.46 -4.61
C TYR A 172 -61.67 -14.09 -4.82
N ALA A 173 -61.43 -13.74 -6.06
CA ALA A 173 -61.03 -12.39 -6.45
C ALA A 173 -62.11 -11.42 -5.99
N SER A 174 -61.74 -10.44 -5.17
CA SER A 174 -62.69 -9.61 -4.42
C SER A 174 -62.27 -8.15 -4.43
N ILE A 175 -63.15 -7.28 -4.90
CA ILE A 175 -62.93 -5.83 -4.94
C ILE A 175 -64.11 -5.11 -4.34
N LYS A 176 -63.84 -4.19 -3.42
CA LYS A 176 -64.85 -3.32 -2.83
C LYS A 176 -64.70 -1.90 -3.35
N TYR A 177 -65.67 -1.45 -4.15
CA TYR A 177 -65.78 -0.08 -4.67
C TYR A 177 -66.68 0.74 -3.73
N GLY A 178 -66.10 1.56 -2.87
CA GLY A 178 -66.84 2.25 -1.80
C GLY A 178 -67.56 1.25 -0.90
N SER A 179 -68.89 1.18 -1.01
CA SER A 179 -69.72 0.23 -0.23
C SER A 179 -70.04 -1.08 -0.97
N TYR A 180 -69.73 -1.19 -2.27
CA TYR A 180 -70.14 -2.32 -3.11
C TYR A 180 -69.03 -3.35 -3.24
N LEU A 181 -69.28 -4.58 -2.80
CA LEU A 181 -68.37 -5.71 -2.94
C LEU A 181 -68.71 -6.51 -4.21
N VAL A 182 -67.73 -6.69 -5.09
CA VAL A 182 -67.80 -7.53 -6.28
C VAL A 182 -66.82 -8.68 -6.10
N GLN A 183 -67.28 -9.93 -6.29
CA GLN A 183 -66.44 -11.12 -6.10
C GLN A 183 -66.69 -12.13 -7.22
N THR A 184 -65.65 -12.88 -7.57
CA THR A 184 -65.74 -14.04 -8.45
C THR A 184 -64.76 -15.13 -8.01
N ARG A 185 -65.16 -16.41 -8.17
CA ARG A 185 -64.28 -17.55 -7.89
C ARG A 185 -63.21 -17.60 -8.98
N ALA A 186 -61.95 -17.45 -8.60
CA ALA A 186 -60.85 -17.18 -9.51
C ALA A 186 -59.74 -18.23 -9.36
N ALA A 187 -59.40 -18.89 -10.46
CA ALA A 187 -58.34 -19.87 -10.51
C ALA A 187 -56.96 -19.19 -10.59
N ARG A 188 -55.96 -19.87 -10.03
CA ARG A 188 -54.56 -19.48 -10.12
C ARG A 188 -54.14 -19.25 -11.58
N ASN A 189 -53.41 -18.15 -11.81
CA ASN A 189 -52.85 -17.75 -13.11
C ASN A 189 -53.89 -17.48 -14.22
N GLN A 190 -55.17 -17.33 -13.90
CA GLN A 190 -56.21 -16.91 -14.85
C GLN A 190 -56.66 -15.48 -14.57
N ALA A 191 -56.91 -14.70 -15.61
CA ALA A 191 -57.34 -13.31 -15.50
C ALA A 191 -58.88 -13.22 -15.41
N TYR A 192 -59.37 -12.40 -14.49
CA TYR A 192 -60.79 -12.15 -14.27
C TYR A 192 -61.05 -10.65 -14.21
N GLU A 193 -61.96 -10.16 -15.05
CA GLU A 193 -62.45 -8.78 -14.99
C GLU A 193 -63.56 -8.67 -13.94
N LEU A 194 -63.38 -7.77 -12.98
CA LEU A 194 -64.40 -7.40 -12.00
C LEU A 194 -64.97 -6.04 -12.39
N VAL A 195 -66.24 -6.05 -12.79
CA VAL A 195 -66.93 -4.87 -13.30
C VAL A 195 -67.16 -3.86 -12.18
N CYS A 196 -66.83 -2.59 -12.43
CA CYS A 196 -67.10 -1.51 -11.48
C CYS A 196 -68.62 -1.26 -11.41
N PRO A 197 -69.26 -1.43 -10.23
CA PRO A 197 -70.71 -1.32 -10.10
C PRO A 197 -71.20 0.14 -9.98
N LEU A 198 -70.28 1.10 -9.84
CA LEU A 198 -70.60 2.51 -9.67
C LEU A 198 -70.82 3.21 -11.01
N ASP A 199 -71.77 4.13 -11.08
CA ASP A 199 -71.96 4.99 -12.26
C ASP A 199 -70.99 6.16 -12.32
N ASN A 200 -70.60 6.67 -11.14
CA ASN A 200 -69.61 7.73 -10.98
C ASN A 200 -68.58 7.32 -9.94
N VAL A 201 -67.31 7.54 -10.24
CA VAL A 201 -66.17 7.29 -9.36
C VAL A 201 -65.45 8.62 -9.22
N ASN A 202 -65.42 9.17 -8.01
CA ASN A 202 -64.72 10.42 -7.70
C ASN A 202 -64.22 10.33 -6.26
N ASP A 203 -62.91 10.43 -6.07
CA ASP A 203 -62.25 10.23 -4.77
C ASP A 203 -62.84 9.03 -3.99
N THR A 204 -63.00 7.91 -4.69
CA THR A 204 -63.67 6.72 -4.16
C THR A 204 -62.65 5.73 -3.65
N GLU A 205 -62.80 5.31 -2.41
CA GLU A 205 -61.99 4.25 -1.83
C GLU A 205 -62.29 2.90 -2.46
N ILE A 206 -61.24 2.23 -2.94
CA ILE A 206 -61.33 0.90 -3.56
C ILE A 206 -60.34 -0.02 -2.85
N TYR A 207 -60.86 -1.12 -2.32
CA TYR A 207 -60.07 -2.18 -1.70
C TYR A 207 -60.02 -3.40 -2.62
N ILE A 208 -58.81 -3.87 -2.93
CA ILE A 208 -58.60 -5.16 -3.61
C ILE A 208 -58.06 -6.14 -2.56
N TYR A 209 -58.89 -7.10 -2.15
CA TYR A 209 -58.57 -8.00 -1.05
C TYR A 209 -57.70 -9.18 -1.47
N SER A 210 -57.11 -9.85 -0.47
CA SER A 210 -56.14 -10.95 -0.65
C SER A 210 -54.93 -10.52 -1.49
N ALA A 211 -54.43 -9.31 -1.26
CA ALA A 211 -53.36 -8.68 -2.03
C ALA A 211 -52.11 -9.57 -2.17
N SER A 212 -51.70 -10.25 -1.10
CA SER A 212 -50.56 -11.18 -1.09
C SER A 212 -50.76 -12.40 -1.99
N GLN A 213 -51.97 -12.63 -2.49
CA GLN A 213 -52.32 -13.73 -3.40
C GLN A 213 -52.57 -13.27 -4.83
N LEU A 214 -52.25 -12.02 -5.17
CA LEU A 214 -52.43 -11.47 -6.52
C LEU A 214 -51.10 -11.42 -7.28
N LYS A 215 -51.12 -11.93 -8.52
CA LYS A 215 -50.03 -11.85 -9.48
C LYS A 215 -50.09 -10.54 -10.29
N SER A 216 -51.30 -10.08 -10.60
CA SER A 216 -51.56 -8.85 -11.36
C SER A 216 -52.90 -8.24 -10.97
N VAL A 217 -53.00 -6.92 -11.04
CA VAL A 217 -54.25 -6.14 -10.95
C VAL A 217 -54.56 -5.42 -12.28
N GLY A 218 -53.92 -5.84 -13.37
CA GLY A 218 -54.14 -5.30 -14.70
C GLY A 218 -53.67 -3.84 -14.85
N ASP A 219 -54.30 -3.13 -15.77
CA ASP A 219 -54.09 -1.71 -16.02
C ASP A 219 -55.08 -0.88 -15.19
N LEU A 220 -54.55 -0.10 -14.25
CA LEU A 220 -55.36 0.76 -13.37
C LEU A 220 -55.37 2.23 -13.83
N SER A 221 -54.69 2.59 -14.92
CA SER A 221 -54.61 3.98 -15.41
C SER A 221 -55.99 4.58 -15.71
N GLY A 222 -56.94 3.75 -16.15
CA GLY A 222 -58.33 4.15 -16.41
C GLY A 222 -59.11 4.58 -15.16
N LEU A 223 -58.65 4.23 -13.95
CA LEU A 223 -59.25 4.70 -12.68
C LEU A 223 -58.80 6.11 -12.30
N MET A 224 -57.79 6.68 -12.97
CA MET A 224 -57.17 7.96 -12.59
C MET A 224 -56.80 7.99 -11.11
N VAL A 225 -56.06 6.96 -10.66
CA VAL A 225 -55.78 6.72 -9.24
C VAL A 225 -55.15 7.94 -8.57
N GLY A 226 -55.62 8.33 -7.38
CA GLY A 226 -55.09 9.45 -6.60
C GLY A 226 -54.20 9.08 -5.41
N TYR A 227 -54.44 7.92 -4.83
CA TYR A 227 -53.64 7.32 -3.75
C TYR A 227 -53.51 5.84 -4.05
N ALA A 228 -52.33 5.26 -3.81
CA ALA A 228 -52.04 3.88 -4.10
C ALA A 228 -51.14 3.25 -3.02
N ASP A 229 -51.64 2.23 -2.34
CA ASP A 229 -50.86 1.38 -1.43
C ASP A 229 -50.93 -0.09 -1.86
N PHE A 230 -49.78 -0.59 -2.29
CA PHE A 230 -49.53 -1.95 -2.75
C PHE A 230 -48.61 -2.73 -1.80
N THR A 231 -48.37 -2.25 -0.58
CA THR A 231 -47.41 -2.83 0.37
C THR A 231 -47.67 -4.32 0.66
N ASN A 232 -48.93 -4.75 0.70
CA ASN A 232 -49.32 -6.14 0.94
C ASN A 232 -49.26 -7.03 -0.31
N ALA A 233 -49.10 -6.46 -1.51
CA ALA A 233 -49.13 -7.15 -2.80
C ALA A 233 -47.82 -7.88 -3.11
N THR A 234 -47.35 -8.70 -2.18
CA THR A 234 -46.02 -9.36 -2.17
C THR A 234 -45.74 -10.30 -3.34
N LYS A 235 -46.75 -10.62 -4.16
CA LYS A 235 -46.63 -11.48 -5.35
C LYS A 235 -46.94 -10.75 -6.67
N LEU A 236 -47.16 -9.44 -6.63
CA LEU A 236 -47.54 -8.65 -7.79
C LEU A 236 -46.33 -8.49 -8.72
N GLN A 237 -46.50 -8.83 -10.00
CA GLN A 237 -45.39 -8.86 -10.97
C GLN A 237 -45.33 -7.65 -11.89
N SER A 238 -46.44 -6.91 -12.04
CA SER A 238 -46.52 -5.70 -12.85
C SER A 238 -47.53 -4.75 -12.25
N LEU A 239 -47.20 -3.45 -12.23
CA LEU A 239 -48.09 -2.38 -11.83
C LEU A 239 -48.10 -1.27 -12.87
N LYS A 240 -49.31 -0.90 -13.31
CA LYS A 240 -49.54 0.20 -14.24
C LYS A 240 -50.62 1.13 -13.70
N LEU A 241 -50.21 2.34 -13.35
CA LEU A 241 -51.07 3.44 -12.89
C LEU A 241 -51.07 4.62 -13.86
N GLY A 242 -50.09 4.67 -14.77
CA GLY A 242 -49.95 5.68 -15.81
C GLY A 242 -49.87 5.08 -17.22
N GLU A 243 -49.72 5.95 -18.22
CA GLU A 243 -49.60 5.60 -19.63
C GLU A 243 -48.91 6.73 -20.40
N GLY A 244 -48.30 6.43 -21.55
CA GLY A 244 -47.74 7.41 -22.48
C GLY A 244 -48.79 8.17 -23.30
N GLY A 245 -48.32 8.91 -24.32
CA GLY A 245 -49.18 9.64 -25.26
C GLY A 245 -49.94 10.80 -24.61
N ASN A 246 -51.26 10.87 -24.85
CA ASN A 246 -52.11 11.97 -24.36
C ASN A 246 -52.70 11.71 -22.95
N TYR A 247 -52.32 10.62 -22.28
CA TYR A 247 -52.78 10.33 -20.92
C TYR A 247 -52.27 11.40 -19.94
N GLN A 248 -53.09 11.80 -18.99
CA GLN A 248 -52.77 12.76 -17.94
C GLN A 248 -53.56 12.43 -16.68
N ASN A 249 -52.87 12.10 -15.58
CA ASN A 249 -53.49 11.89 -14.27
C ASN A 249 -53.01 12.92 -13.27
N GLY A 250 -53.84 13.93 -13.02
CA GLY A 250 -53.59 14.99 -12.04
C GLY A 250 -53.91 14.62 -10.60
N ASN A 251 -54.26 13.37 -10.30
CA ASN A 251 -54.73 12.97 -8.97
C ASN A 251 -53.69 12.21 -8.14
N LEU A 252 -52.80 11.41 -8.76
CA LEU A 252 -51.88 10.53 -8.02
C LEU A 252 -50.86 11.35 -7.22
N THR A 253 -50.97 11.39 -5.90
CA THR A 253 -50.00 12.11 -5.05
C THR A 253 -49.12 11.19 -4.21
N GLU A 254 -49.60 9.97 -3.93
CA GLU A 254 -48.92 9.01 -3.06
C GLU A 254 -48.89 7.60 -3.66
N LEU A 255 -47.73 6.94 -3.59
CA LEU A 255 -47.51 5.59 -4.08
C LEU A 255 -46.61 4.80 -3.12
N TYR A 256 -47.15 3.72 -2.54
CA TYR A 256 -46.44 2.79 -1.67
C TYR A 256 -46.39 1.40 -2.32
N LEU A 257 -45.19 0.82 -2.42
CA LEU A 257 -44.98 -0.48 -3.07
C LEU A 257 -44.52 -1.58 -2.10
N GLY A 258 -43.97 -1.19 -0.95
CA GLY A 258 -43.39 -2.12 0.02
C GLY A 258 -42.24 -2.95 -0.55
N ASN A 259 -41.99 -4.11 0.08
CA ASN A 259 -40.95 -5.06 -0.33
C ASN A 259 -41.49 -6.08 -1.35
N ASN A 260 -42.02 -5.60 -2.46
CA ASN A 260 -42.55 -6.47 -3.51
C ASN A 260 -41.43 -7.03 -4.39
N VAL A 261 -40.78 -8.09 -3.89
CA VAL A 261 -39.64 -8.72 -4.56
C VAL A 261 -39.97 -9.33 -5.93
N LEU A 262 -41.24 -9.55 -6.28
CA LEU A 262 -41.62 -10.12 -7.59
C LEU A 262 -41.99 -9.05 -8.63
N LEU A 263 -42.04 -7.77 -8.26
CA LEU A 263 -42.39 -6.70 -9.18
C LEU A 263 -41.31 -6.54 -10.26
N GLY A 264 -41.69 -6.78 -11.52
CA GLY A 264 -40.81 -6.64 -12.68
C GLY A 264 -41.05 -5.37 -13.49
N THR A 265 -42.24 -4.76 -13.40
CA THR A 265 -42.58 -3.55 -14.15
C THR A 265 -43.40 -2.56 -13.32
N LEU A 266 -43.00 -1.29 -13.37
CA LEU A 266 -43.71 -0.14 -12.80
C LEU A 266 -43.88 0.95 -13.86
N ASP A 267 -45.12 1.29 -14.19
CA ASP A 267 -45.46 2.37 -15.11
C ASP A 267 -46.40 3.39 -14.46
N VAL A 268 -45.88 4.60 -14.25
CA VAL A 268 -46.60 5.73 -13.65
C VAL A 268 -46.49 6.98 -14.54
N ARG A 269 -46.24 6.80 -15.84
CA ARG A 269 -46.09 7.91 -16.78
C ARG A 269 -47.30 8.84 -16.79
N ASN A 270 -47.03 10.13 -16.89
CA ASN A 270 -48.01 11.23 -16.90
C ASN A 270 -48.94 11.27 -15.68
N CYS A 271 -48.54 10.67 -14.56
CA CYS A 271 -49.12 10.95 -13.24
C CYS A 271 -48.55 12.28 -12.70
N VAL A 272 -48.96 13.40 -13.29
CA VAL A 272 -48.34 14.73 -13.13
C VAL A 272 -48.31 15.24 -11.70
N ALA A 273 -49.24 14.81 -10.84
CA ALA A 273 -49.30 15.21 -9.43
C ALA A 273 -48.37 14.39 -8.51
N LEU A 274 -47.74 13.32 -9.02
CA LEU A 274 -46.89 12.45 -8.21
C LEU A 274 -45.54 13.14 -7.98
N ALA A 275 -45.41 13.80 -6.83
CA ALA A 275 -44.19 14.47 -6.38
C ALA A 275 -43.48 13.76 -5.22
N GLN A 276 -44.17 12.82 -4.55
CA GLN A 276 -43.60 12.00 -3.48
C GLN A 276 -42.40 11.21 -4.01
N ALA A 277 -41.29 11.21 -3.26
CA ALA A 277 -40.17 10.33 -3.55
C ALA A 277 -40.63 8.88 -3.44
N VAL A 278 -40.52 8.11 -4.53
CA VAL A 278 -40.98 6.72 -4.57
C VAL A 278 -39.82 5.79 -4.20
N ASP A 279 -40.07 4.92 -3.22
CA ASP A 279 -39.12 3.90 -2.80
C ASP A 279 -39.46 2.55 -3.44
N ILE A 280 -38.55 2.07 -4.29
CA ILE A 280 -38.59 0.73 -4.89
C ILE A 280 -37.39 -0.13 -4.50
N SER A 281 -36.66 0.24 -3.44
CA SER A 281 -35.46 -0.49 -3.00
C SER A 281 -35.73 -1.95 -2.62
N GLY A 282 -36.94 -2.24 -2.11
CA GLY A 282 -37.42 -3.59 -1.81
C GLY A 282 -37.91 -4.40 -3.02
N CYS A 283 -38.01 -3.79 -4.21
CA CYS A 283 -38.48 -4.44 -5.44
C CYS A 283 -37.30 -5.00 -6.24
N THR A 284 -36.61 -6.01 -5.70
CA THR A 284 -35.29 -6.46 -6.21
C THR A 284 -35.31 -7.13 -7.59
N ASN A 285 -36.46 -7.59 -8.10
CA ASN A 285 -36.61 -8.12 -9.46
C ASN A 285 -37.14 -7.10 -10.48
N ILE A 286 -37.12 -5.80 -10.16
CA ILE A 286 -37.60 -4.76 -11.08
C ILE A 286 -36.73 -4.71 -12.34
N GLU A 287 -37.36 -4.76 -13.52
CA GLU A 287 -36.69 -4.73 -14.82
C GLU A 287 -37.01 -3.44 -15.60
N HIS A 288 -38.24 -2.92 -15.46
CA HIS A 288 -38.73 -1.79 -16.25
C HIS A 288 -39.44 -0.74 -15.38
N VAL A 289 -38.96 0.50 -15.45
CA VAL A 289 -39.45 1.62 -14.64
C VAL A 289 -39.67 2.85 -15.52
N TYR A 290 -40.89 3.40 -15.48
CA TYR A 290 -41.32 4.55 -16.28
C TYR A 290 -41.98 5.63 -15.42
N PHE A 291 -41.35 6.81 -15.36
CA PHE A 291 -41.77 7.97 -14.56
C PHE A 291 -41.87 9.27 -15.36
N GLU A 292 -41.77 9.24 -16.68
CA GLU A 292 -41.88 10.43 -17.53
C GLU A 292 -43.20 11.17 -17.28
N GLY A 293 -43.15 12.50 -17.21
CA GLY A 293 -44.34 13.33 -16.94
C GLY A 293 -44.86 13.27 -15.50
N THR A 294 -44.14 12.66 -14.56
CA THR A 294 -44.38 12.82 -13.11
C THR A 294 -43.62 14.03 -12.57
N SER A 295 -43.85 14.40 -11.30
CA SER A 295 -43.17 15.51 -10.62
C SER A 295 -42.15 15.05 -9.57
N ILE A 296 -41.73 13.78 -9.61
CA ILE A 296 -40.79 13.25 -8.63
C ILE A 296 -39.42 13.93 -8.77
N THR A 297 -38.77 14.20 -7.65
CA THR A 297 -37.43 14.80 -7.62
C THR A 297 -36.33 13.77 -7.34
N SER A 298 -36.72 12.58 -6.89
CA SER A 298 -35.84 11.45 -6.57
C SER A 298 -36.62 10.13 -6.57
N ILE A 299 -35.90 9.04 -6.78
CA ILE A 299 -36.39 7.66 -6.68
C ILE A 299 -35.34 6.83 -5.93
N THR A 300 -35.79 5.95 -5.03
CA THR A 300 -34.89 5.01 -4.34
C THR A 300 -34.92 3.67 -5.09
N LEU A 301 -33.84 3.36 -5.80
CA LEU A 301 -33.67 2.11 -6.56
C LEU A 301 -33.10 0.99 -5.68
N PRO A 302 -33.32 -0.30 -6.03
CA PRO A 302 -32.54 -1.41 -5.49
C PRO A 302 -31.04 -1.19 -5.69
N ASN A 303 -30.24 -1.62 -4.71
CA ASN A 303 -28.79 -1.60 -4.83
C ASN A 303 -28.32 -2.82 -5.62
N GLY A 304 -28.11 -2.64 -6.92
CA GLY A 304 -27.91 -3.72 -7.88
C GLY A 304 -29.20 -4.45 -8.24
N GLY A 305 -29.10 -5.32 -9.24
CA GLY A 305 -30.24 -6.08 -9.74
C GLY A 305 -30.24 -6.20 -11.27
N ILE A 306 -31.43 -6.42 -11.81
CA ILE A 306 -31.67 -6.73 -13.22
C ILE A 306 -32.43 -5.60 -13.94
N LEU A 307 -32.32 -4.35 -13.45
CA LEU A 307 -32.97 -3.19 -14.05
C LEU A 307 -32.45 -2.96 -15.47
N LYS A 308 -33.34 -3.00 -16.46
CA LYS A 308 -33.03 -2.84 -17.89
C LYS A 308 -33.42 -1.46 -18.41
N THR A 309 -34.61 -1.00 -18.03
CA THR A 309 -35.20 0.28 -18.45
C THR A 309 -35.43 1.20 -17.27
N LEU A 310 -34.89 2.43 -17.35
CA LEU A 310 -35.10 3.48 -16.37
C LEU A 310 -35.39 4.81 -17.07
N HIS A 311 -36.66 5.19 -17.12
CA HIS A 311 -37.10 6.45 -17.71
C HIS A 311 -37.61 7.39 -16.61
N LEU A 312 -37.05 8.59 -16.54
CA LEU A 312 -37.22 9.54 -15.44
C LEU A 312 -37.75 10.89 -15.92
N PRO A 313 -38.47 11.66 -15.07
CA PRO A 313 -38.97 12.98 -15.43
C PRO A 313 -37.85 14.03 -15.49
N ASP A 314 -38.16 15.18 -16.08
CA ASP A 314 -37.27 16.35 -16.16
C ASP A 314 -37.03 17.00 -14.78
N THR A 315 -37.91 16.73 -13.81
CA THR A 315 -37.87 17.22 -12.43
C THR A 315 -36.86 16.51 -11.52
N ILE A 316 -36.15 15.48 -11.98
CA ILE A 316 -35.14 14.79 -11.16
C ILE A 316 -34.03 15.76 -10.75
N THR A 317 -33.81 15.87 -9.44
CA THR A 317 -32.72 16.66 -8.86
C THR A 317 -31.69 15.80 -8.13
N ASN A 318 -32.10 14.60 -7.67
CA ASN A 318 -31.22 13.60 -7.07
C ASN A 318 -31.30 12.29 -7.88
N LEU A 319 -30.22 11.98 -8.58
CA LEU A 319 -30.06 10.77 -9.36
C LEU A 319 -29.06 9.84 -8.67
N THR A 320 -29.56 8.74 -8.11
CA THR A 320 -28.72 7.70 -7.49
C THR A 320 -28.94 6.36 -8.19
N ILE A 321 -27.91 5.85 -8.87
CA ILE A 321 -27.90 4.53 -9.52
C ILE A 321 -26.66 3.78 -9.05
N ARG A 322 -26.84 2.61 -8.44
CA ARG A 322 -25.75 1.81 -7.86
C ARG A 322 -25.83 0.37 -8.31
N ASN A 323 -24.71 -0.14 -8.83
CA ASN A 323 -24.51 -1.53 -9.23
C ASN A 323 -25.54 -2.05 -10.25
N GLN A 324 -26.16 -1.16 -11.03
CA GLN A 324 -27.13 -1.50 -12.07
C GLN A 324 -26.44 -1.61 -13.43
N THR A 325 -25.76 -2.73 -13.65
CA THR A 325 -25.00 -2.99 -14.88
C THR A 325 -25.86 -3.49 -16.04
N ALA A 326 -27.10 -3.90 -15.76
CA ALA A 326 -28.04 -4.44 -16.75
C ALA A 326 -28.81 -3.36 -17.55
N ILE A 327 -28.72 -2.08 -17.14
CA ILE A 327 -29.43 -0.98 -17.80
C ILE A 327 -28.96 -0.89 -19.25
N ASN A 328 -29.88 -0.91 -20.19
CA ASN A 328 -29.59 -0.71 -21.61
C ASN A 328 -30.47 0.36 -22.27
N ASP A 329 -31.47 0.85 -21.53
CA ASP A 329 -32.38 1.92 -21.92
C ASP A 329 -32.54 2.89 -20.74
N PHE A 330 -31.88 4.04 -20.83
CA PHE A 330 -31.88 5.08 -19.80
C PHE A 330 -32.25 6.42 -20.41
N THR A 331 -33.23 7.10 -19.81
CA THR A 331 -33.62 8.45 -20.21
C THR A 331 -33.97 9.30 -18.99
N VAL A 332 -33.64 10.59 -19.09
CA VAL A 332 -34.19 11.65 -18.25
C VAL A 332 -34.86 12.60 -19.22
N ALA A 333 -36.12 12.96 -19.00
CA ALA A 333 -36.88 13.77 -19.96
C ALA A 333 -36.25 15.16 -20.23
N ASN A 334 -35.33 15.61 -19.37
CA ASN A 334 -34.43 16.72 -19.65
C ASN A 334 -33.09 16.23 -20.23
N ASP A 335 -32.83 16.57 -21.50
CA ASP A 335 -31.62 16.19 -22.23
C ASP A 335 -30.35 16.99 -21.82
N ASP A 336 -30.47 18.09 -21.06
CA ASP A 336 -29.33 18.92 -20.64
C ASP A 336 -28.79 18.61 -19.23
N PHE A 337 -29.49 17.75 -18.47
CA PHE A 337 -29.15 17.31 -17.11
C PHE A 337 -28.95 18.44 -16.07
N SER A 338 -29.31 19.69 -16.39
CA SER A 338 -29.05 20.86 -15.55
C SER A 338 -29.86 20.90 -14.26
N SER A 339 -30.97 20.17 -14.20
CA SER A 339 -31.81 20.03 -13.00
C SER A 339 -31.16 19.13 -11.93
N ILE A 340 -30.20 18.28 -12.29
CA ILE A 340 -29.54 17.36 -11.36
C ILE A 340 -28.53 18.12 -10.50
N THR A 341 -28.82 18.21 -9.20
CA THR A 341 -27.95 18.85 -8.20
C THR A 341 -27.19 17.83 -7.34
N THR A 342 -27.60 16.58 -7.37
CA THR A 342 -26.99 15.45 -6.66
C THR A 342 -26.94 14.24 -7.59
N LEU A 343 -25.73 13.77 -7.91
CA LEU A 343 -25.45 12.64 -8.78
C LEU A 343 -24.62 11.60 -8.02
N ARG A 344 -25.15 10.38 -7.90
CA ARG A 344 -24.40 9.21 -7.41
C ARG A 344 -24.54 8.07 -8.42
N LEU A 345 -23.48 7.84 -9.18
CA LEU A 345 -23.39 6.73 -10.13
C LEU A 345 -22.24 5.81 -9.70
N GLU A 346 -22.54 4.56 -9.41
CA GLU A 346 -21.54 3.56 -8.99
C GLU A 346 -21.72 2.29 -9.80
N ASN A 347 -20.70 1.87 -10.55
CA ASN A 347 -20.71 0.64 -11.34
C ASN A 347 -21.97 0.52 -12.21
N VAL A 348 -22.25 1.57 -12.99
CA VAL A 348 -23.40 1.65 -13.89
C VAL A 348 -23.01 1.20 -15.29
N SER A 349 -23.98 0.75 -16.08
CA SER A 349 -23.74 0.38 -17.47
C SER A 349 -23.36 1.59 -18.33
N ALA A 350 -22.77 1.34 -19.51
CA ALA A 350 -22.45 2.37 -20.48
C ALA A 350 -23.68 3.03 -21.14
N ALA A 351 -24.89 2.44 -21.00
CA ALA A 351 -26.13 3.06 -21.47
C ALA A 351 -26.49 4.30 -20.63
N VAL A 352 -26.02 4.37 -19.39
CA VAL A 352 -26.01 5.60 -18.60
C VAL A 352 -24.76 6.39 -18.99
N ASP A 353 -24.90 7.34 -19.93
CA ASP A 353 -23.80 8.19 -20.38
C ASP A 353 -23.36 9.17 -19.26
N SER A 354 -22.60 8.63 -18.32
CA SER A 354 -22.08 9.33 -17.16
C SER A 354 -21.24 10.55 -17.54
N LYS A 355 -20.58 10.54 -18.70
CA LYS A 355 -19.79 11.67 -19.18
C LYS A 355 -20.72 12.82 -19.56
N SER A 356 -21.73 12.56 -20.41
CA SER A 356 -22.69 13.59 -20.84
C SER A 356 -23.47 14.16 -19.65
N ILE A 357 -23.89 13.31 -18.70
CA ILE A 357 -24.56 13.76 -17.47
C ILE A 357 -23.66 14.72 -16.70
N VAL A 358 -22.41 14.33 -16.38
CA VAL A 358 -21.47 15.16 -15.61
C VAL A 358 -21.19 16.49 -16.31
N MET A 359 -21.06 16.48 -17.64
CA MET A 359 -20.81 17.71 -18.41
C MET A 359 -22.02 18.66 -18.41
N GLY A 360 -23.25 18.14 -18.33
CA GLY A 360 -24.50 18.91 -18.23
C GLY A 360 -24.79 19.54 -16.85
N LEU A 361 -24.20 19.01 -15.76
CA LEU A 361 -24.49 19.49 -14.40
C LEU A 361 -24.12 20.96 -14.18
N ALA A 362 -24.88 21.68 -13.34
CA ALA A 362 -24.48 22.99 -12.86
C ALA A 362 -23.26 22.93 -11.91
N ALA A 363 -22.49 24.03 -11.82
CA ALA A 363 -21.42 24.13 -10.82
C ALA A 363 -21.97 24.01 -9.39
N ASN A 364 -21.18 23.44 -8.47
CA ASN A 364 -21.56 23.07 -7.11
C ASN A 364 -22.53 21.88 -6.97
N SER A 365 -22.89 21.19 -8.06
CA SER A 365 -23.58 19.90 -7.97
C SER A 365 -22.72 18.88 -7.20
N ARG A 366 -23.37 18.00 -6.45
CA ARG A 366 -22.70 16.97 -5.63
C ARG A 366 -22.53 15.71 -6.45
N VAL A 367 -21.29 15.32 -6.70
CA VAL A 367 -20.94 14.22 -7.60
C VAL A 367 -20.20 13.13 -6.84
N ARG A 368 -20.74 11.92 -6.95
CA ARG A 368 -20.03 10.67 -6.70
C ARG A 368 -20.14 9.79 -7.94
N LEU A 369 -19.01 9.49 -8.54
CA LEU A 369 -18.93 8.71 -9.79
C LEU A 369 -17.84 7.66 -9.67
N ILE A 370 -18.22 6.39 -9.58
CA ILE A 370 -17.29 5.27 -9.38
C ILE A 370 -17.45 4.24 -10.50
N GLY A 371 -16.31 3.77 -11.03
CA GLY A 371 -16.26 2.70 -12.03
C GLY A 371 -16.55 3.16 -13.46
N PHE A 372 -16.36 4.44 -13.78
CA PHE A 372 -16.57 4.94 -15.13
C PHE A 372 -15.40 4.60 -16.07
N TYR A 373 -15.70 4.47 -17.36
CA TYR A 373 -14.71 4.41 -18.43
C TYR A 373 -15.08 5.44 -19.50
N TRP A 374 -14.24 6.46 -19.68
CA TRP A 374 -14.46 7.53 -20.64
C TRP A 374 -13.36 7.57 -21.68
N THR A 375 -13.71 7.98 -22.89
CA THR A 375 -12.74 8.33 -23.93
C THR A 375 -12.63 9.84 -24.08
N ALA A 376 -11.44 10.34 -24.38
CA ALA A 376 -11.15 11.73 -24.65
C ALA A 376 -10.30 11.86 -25.92
N ALA A 377 -10.52 12.92 -26.70
CA ALA A 377 -9.85 13.11 -27.98
C ALA A 377 -8.34 13.36 -27.83
N ASP A 378 -7.96 14.13 -26.81
CA ASP A 378 -6.59 14.54 -26.52
C ASP A 378 -6.45 15.00 -25.05
N ALA A 379 -5.25 15.44 -24.67
CA ALA A 379 -4.96 16.01 -23.35
C ALA A 379 -5.82 17.25 -23.00
N ALA A 380 -6.24 18.05 -23.98
CA ALA A 380 -7.06 19.24 -23.74
C ALA A 380 -8.51 18.84 -23.38
N ALA A 381 -9.05 17.79 -24.03
CA ALA A 381 -10.34 17.22 -23.68
C ALA A 381 -10.34 16.60 -22.28
N ILE A 382 -9.24 15.95 -21.86
CA ILE A 382 -9.09 15.45 -20.49
C ILE A 382 -9.08 16.63 -19.51
N SER A 383 -8.28 17.67 -19.78
CA SER A 383 -8.25 18.89 -18.96
C SER A 383 -9.65 19.50 -18.79
N ALA A 384 -10.44 19.60 -19.86
CA ALA A 384 -11.80 20.15 -19.78
C ALA A 384 -12.76 19.32 -18.90
N ILE A 385 -12.61 17.99 -18.91
CA ILE A 385 -13.36 17.09 -18.01
C ILE A 385 -12.95 17.34 -16.55
N LEU A 386 -11.65 17.43 -16.28
CA LEU A 386 -11.14 17.67 -14.93
C LEU A 386 -11.50 19.08 -14.44
N ASP A 387 -11.47 20.09 -15.31
CA ASP A 387 -11.93 21.46 -15.03
C ASP A 387 -13.41 21.47 -14.65
N LYS A 388 -14.24 20.67 -15.33
CA LYS A 388 -15.64 20.50 -14.97
C LYS A 388 -15.77 19.91 -13.57
N LEU A 389 -15.04 18.84 -13.27
CA LEU A 389 -15.07 18.18 -11.95
C LEU A 389 -14.60 19.10 -10.82
N ASP A 390 -13.65 20.00 -11.07
CA ASP A 390 -13.18 20.99 -10.09
C ASP A 390 -14.26 22.00 -9.69
N THR A 391 -15.29 22.18 -10.52
CA THR A 391 -16.45 23.03 -10.17
C THR A 391 -17.48 22.31 -9.30
N MET A 392 -17.30 21.01 -9.02
CA MET A 392 -18.28 20.16 -8.36
C MET A 392 -17.93 19.90 -6.90
N ARG A 393 -18.97 19.64 -6.10
CA ARG A 393 -18.86 19.10 -4.74
C ARG A 393 -18.93 17.58 -4.77
N GLY A 394 -18.70 16.91 -3.63
CA GLY A 394 -18.76 15.45 -3.56
C GLY A 394 -19.79 14.89 -2.61
N LEU A 395 -19.94 13.57 -2.65
CA LEU A 395 -20.64 12.76 -1.64
C LEU A 395 -19.72 11.65 -1.14
N ASP A 396 -19.63 11.46 0.17
CA ASP A 396 -18.98 10.28 0.74
C ASP A 396 -19.82 9.01 0.53
N GLU A 397 -19.34 7.85 0.99
CA GLU A 397 -20.05 6.58 0.85
C GLU A 397 -21.42 6.56 1.55
N SER A 398 -21.53 7.27 2.67
CA SER A 398 -22.73 7.45 3.48
C SER A 398 -23.71 8.49 2.91
N GLY A 399 -23.33 9.19 1.84
CA GLY A 399 -24.14 10.25 1.22
C GLY A 399 -23.99 11.64 1.86
N ASN A 400 -23.00 11.84 2.75
CA ASN A 400 -22.71 13.15 3.31
C ASN A 400 -21.94 14.02 2.30
N ASN A 401 -22.11 15.34 2.40
CA ASN A 401 -21.46 16.29 1.50
C ASN A 401 -19.95 16.34 1.71
N MET A 402 -19.20 16.32 0.61
CA MET A 402 -17.76 16.56 0.54
C MET A 402 -17.46 17.87 -0.20
N GLU A 403 -16.27 18.42 0.00
CA GLU A 403 -15.84 19.66 -0.66
C GLU A 403 -15.66 19.47 -2.17
N ASN A 404 -15.03 18.35 -2.58
CA ASN A 404 -14.68 18.06 -3.97
C ASN A 404 -15.40 16.81 -4.47
N ALA A 405 -15.64 16.73 -5.79
CA ALA A 405 -16.18 15.55 -6.46
C ALA A 405 -15.47 14.26 -6.04
N GLN A 406 -16.23 13.21 -5.77
CA GLN A 406 -15.69 11.89 -5.41
C GLN A 406 -15.73 11.00 -6.66
N VAL A 407 -14.62 10.92 -7.38
CA VAL A 407 -14.55 10.23 -8.67
C VAL A 407 -13.49 9.13 -8.69
N SER A 408 -13.81 7.99 -9.31
CA SER A 408 -12.84 6.95 -9.62
C SER A 408 -13.24 6.19 -10.88
N GLY A 409 -12.28 5.97 -11.77
CA GLY A 409 -12.51 5.36 -13.08
C GLY A 409 -11.31 5.52 -14.00
N THR A 410 -11.54 5.32 -15.30
CA THR A 410 -10.51 5.45 -16.33
C THR A 410 -10.90 6.50 -17.36
N ILE A 411 -9.94 7.35 -17.74
CA ILE A 411 -10.04 8.19 -18.94
C ILE A 411 -8.97 7.71 -19.92
N HIS A 412 -9.38 7.34 -21.12
CA HIS A 412 -8.52 6.84 -22.17
C HIS A 412 -8.44 7.82 -23.35
N THR A 413 -7.26 7.98 -23.92
CA THR A 413 -7.03 8.79 -25.13
C THR A 413 -5.97 8.12 -26.03
N THR A 414 -5.70 8.67 -27.21
CA THR A 414 -4.71 8.07 -28.12
C THR A 414 -3.27 8.43 -27.76
N ASN A 415 -2.97 9.69 -27.46
CA ASN A 415 -1.60 10.14 -27.23
C ASN A 415 -1.50 11.03 -25.98
N LEU A 416 -0.51 10.77 -25.13
CA LEU A 416 -0.14 11.64 -24.00
C LEU A 416 1.37 11.73 -23.83
N THR A 417 1.84 12.74 -23.11
CA THR A 417 3.20 12.75 -22.55
C THR A 417 3.20 12.14 -21.15
N GLY A 418 4.35 11.65 -20.68
CA GLY A 418 4.49 11.23 -19.29
C GLY A 418 4.18 12.35 -18.27
N ALA A 419 4.41 13.60 -18.66
CA ALA A 419 4.08 14.78 -17.86
C ALA A 419 2.56 15.01 -17.75
N ASP A 420 1.80 14.83 -18.84
CA ASP A 420 0.34 14.96 -18.84
C ASP A 420 -0.29 13.93 -17.89
N ILE A 421 0.14 12.65 -17.99
CA ILE A 421 -0.35 11.58 -17.11
C ILE A 421 -0.06 11.90 -15.65
N ALA A 422 1.16 12.35 -15.33
CA ALA A 422 1.53 12.73 -13.97
C ALA A 422 0.69 13.92 -13.45
N ALA A 423 0.44 14.93 -14.29
CA ALA A 423 -0.38 16.09 -13.94
C ALA A 423 -1.84 15.72 -13.68
N PHE A 424 -2.44 14.90 -14.55
CA PHE A 424 -3.84 14.46 -14.39
C PHE A 424 -4.03 13.56 -13.17
N ASN A 425 -3.15 12.57 -12.97
CA ASN A 425 -3.20 11.68 -11.81
C ASN A 425 -2.97 12.45 -10.49
N SER A 426 -2.14 13.51 -10.51
CA SER A 426 -1.99 14.36 -9.33
C SER A 426 -3.24 15.18 -9.00
N ARG A 427 -4.03 15.58 -10.01
CA ARG A 427 -5.28 16.33 -9.82
C ARG A 427 -6.41 15.44 -9.30
N TYR A 428 -6.52 14.22 -9.83
CA TYR A 428 -7.49 13.21 -9.41
C TYR A 428 -6.82 11.84 -9.23
N PRO A 429 -6.28 11.53 -8.03
CA PRO A 429 -5.49 10.31 -7.78
C PRO A 429 -6.21 8.98 -8.03
N TYR A 430 -7.54 8.98 -8.00
CA TYR A 430 -8.37 7.80 -8.20
C TYR A 430 -8.91 7.67 -9.62
N VAL A 431 -8.55 8.59 -10.52
CA VAL A 431 -8.83 8.52 -11.95
C VAL A 431 -7.57 8.06 -12.66
N THR A 432 -7.62 6.90 -13.28
CA THR A 432 -6.51 6.37 -14.08
C THR A 432 -6.58 6.97 -15.48
N VAL A 433 -5.59 7.77 -15.86
CA VAL A 433 -5.46 8.24 -17.24
C VAL A 433 -4.56 7.28 -18.03
N THR A 434 -5.06 6.80 -19.17
CA THR A 434 -4.34 5.90 -20.08
C THR A 434 -4.26 6.48 -21.48
N ALA A 435 -3.21 6.10 -22.22
CA ALA A 435 -3.06 6.42 -23.63
C ALA A 435 -2.58 5.21 -24.43
N ASP A 436 -2.92 5.14 -25.73
CA ASP A 436 -2.33 4.15 -26.64
C ASP A 436 -0.82 4.35 -26.77
N HIS A 437 -0.40 5.62 -26.84
CA HIS A 437 1.00 6.03 -26.96
C HIS A 437 1.39 7.04 -25.88
N VAL A 438 2.53 6.79 -25.23
CA VAL A 438 3.12 7.72 -24.26
C VAL A 438 4.45 8.23 -24.77
N THR A 439 4.58 9.55 -24.83
CA THR A 439 5.80 10.24 -25.26
C THR A 439 6.61 10.76 -24.06
N ALA A 440 7.93 10.65 -24.16
CA ALA A 440 8.91 11.14 -23.19
C ALA A 440 10.02 11.89 -23.91
N ASN A 441 10.56 12.94 -23.30
CA ASN A 441 11.65 13.71 -23.89
C ASN A 441 13.02 13.26 -23.33
N LEU A 442 13.96 13.01 -24.22
CA LEU A 442 15.35 12.73 -23.92
C LEU A 442 16.21 13.97 -24.21
N TYR A 443 16.73 14.58 -23.16
CA TYR A 443 17.53 15.80 -23.22
C TYR A 443 19.02 15.48 -23.17
N TYR A 444 19.74 15.89 -24.21
CA TYR A 444 21.17 15.67 -24.37
C TYR A 444 21.94 16.93 -23.98
N TYR A 445 22.78 16.85 -22.96
CA TYR A 445 23.59 17.96 -22.47
C TYR A 445 25.09 17.74 -22.66
N ASN A 446 25.87 18.82 -22.62
CA ASN A 446 27.32 18.72 -22.50
C ASN A 446 27.75 18.07 -21.17
N TYR A 447 29.03 17.74 -21.05
CA TYR A 447 29.53 16.88 -19.96
C TYR A 447 29.25 17.40 -18.54
N ASP A 448 29.15 18.72 -18.32
CA ASP A 448 28.87 19.33 -17.01
C ASP A 448 27.40 19.75 -16.83
N GLY A 449 26.57 19.56 -17.86
CA GLY A 449 25.16 19.92 -17.86
C GLY A 449 24.86 21.40 -17.99
N SER A 450 25.83 22.22 -18.39
CA SER A 450 25.63 23.68 -18.56
C SER A 450 24.96 24.05 -19.88
N THR A 451 25.02 23.19 -20.91
CA THR A 451 24.49 23.47 -22.25
C THR A 451 23.63 22.31 -22.75
N LEU A 452 22.36 22.57 -23.09
CA LEU A 452 21.49 21.64 -23.82
C LEU A 452 21.92 21.59 -25.28
N ILE A 453 22.22 20.39 -25.78
CA ILE A 453 22.72 20.13 -27.13
C ILE A 453 21.58 19.70 -28.04
N HIS A 454 20.69 18.82 -27.57
CA HIS A 454 19.59 18.27 -28.36
C HIS A 454 18.44 17.80 -27.46
N THR A 455 17.21 17.83 -27.98
CA THR A 455 16.04 17.19 -27.36
C THR A 455 15.44 16.25 -28.38
N GLU A 456 15.21 15.00 -27.97
CA GLU A 456 14.59 13.97 -28.79
C GLU A 456 13.30 13.49 -28.11
N SER A 457 12.19 13.42 -28.84
CA SER A 457 10.94 12.85 -28.31
C SER A 457 10.89 11.36 -28.60
N ILE A 458 10.78 10.56 -27.56
CA ILE A 458 10.75 9.10 -27.58
C ILE A 458 9.32 8.63 -27.30
N THR A 459 8.83 7.67 -28.07
CA THR A 459 7.48 7.09 -27.90
C THR A 459 7.61 5.68 -27.35
N ASP A 460 6.72 5.29 -26.43
CA ASP A 460 6.50 3.94 -25.92
C ASP A 460 7.75 3.21 -25.41
N GLY A 461 8.60 3.91 -24.66
CA GLY A 461 9.81 3.29 -24.12
C GLY A 461 10.86 2.96 -25.19
N GLY A 462 10.82 3.65 -26.33
CA GLY A 462 11.85 3.55 -27.36
C GLY A 462 13.26 3.91 -26.85
N ASN A 463 14.25 3.73 -27.74
CA ASN A 463 15.63 4.11 -27.47
C ASN A 463 15.95 5.45 -28.15
N GLY A 464 16.78 6.27 -27.51
CA GLY A 464 17.32 7.50 -28.10
C GLY A 464 18.24 7.19 -29.28
N GLY A 465 18.02 7.88 -30.40
CA GLY A 465 18.73 7.71 -31.67
C GLY A 465 19.76 8.81 -31.97
N TYR A 466 19.92 9.81 -31.10
CA TYR A 466 20.88 10.88 -31.34
C TYR A 466 22.34 10.39 -31.47
N THR A 467 22.96 10.64 -32.63
CA THR A 467 24.33 10.20 -32.98
C THR A 467 25.39 11.31 -32.85
N GLY A 468 25.03 12.47 -32.30
CA GLY A 468 25.97 13.59 -32.17
C GLY A 468 27.15 13.27 -31.26
N THR A 469 28.36 13.64 -31.69
CA THR A 469 29.61 13.49 -30.93
C THR A 469 30.10 14.86 -30.47
N PRO A 470 29.61 15.39 -29.33
CA PRO A 470 30.09 16.67 -28.82
C PRO A 470 31.59 16.62 -28.54
N SER A 471 32.24 17.78 -28.65
CA SER A 471 33.67 17.94 -28.39
C SER A 471 33.94 18.55 -27.03
N ARG A 472 34.97 18.06 -26.34
CA ARG A 472 35.52 18.68 -25.13
C ARG A 472 36.93 19.16 -25.41
N SER A 473 37.20 20.44 -25.15
CA SER A 473 38.52 21.03 -25.31
C SER A 473 39.56 20.30 -24.47
N SER A 474 40.72 20.03 -25.06
CA SER A 474 41.85 19.43 -24.35
C SER A 474 42.41 20.41 -23.32
N THR A 475 42.91 19.88 -22.20
CA THR A 475 43.66 20.66 -21.20
C THR A 475 45.16 20.52 -21.46
N ALA A 476 46.00 21.16 -20.66
CA ALA A 476 47.44 20.89 -20.67
C ALA A 476 47.75 19.43 -20.29
N GLN A 477 46.91 18.78 -19.49
CA GLN A 477 47.14 17.41 -19.04
C GLN A 477 46.51 16.33 -19.93
N TYR A 478 45.30 16.57 -20.44
CA TYR A 478 44.50 15.53 -21.08
C TYR A 478 43.94 15.97 -22.44
N ASN A 479 43.95 15.03 -23.38
CA ASN A 479 43.03 15.04 -24.52
C ASN A 479 41.78 14.24 -24.13
N TYR A 480 40.60 14.76 -24.49
CA TYR A 480 39.33 14.10 -24.21
C TYR A 480 38.74 13.52 -25.49
N SER A 481 38.35 12.24 -25.44
CA SER A 481 37.64 11.56 -26.53
C SER A 481 36.24 11.23 -26.07
N PHE A 482 35.23 11.62 -26.86
CA PHE A 482 33.84 11.31 -26.57
C PHE A 482 33.63 9.79 -26.64
N VAL A 483 32.97 9.21 -25.65
CA VAL A 483 32.76 7.75 -25.54
C VAL A 483 31.29 7.35 -25.44
N GLY A 484 30.37 8.31 -25.45
CA GLY A 484 28.92 8.06 -25.42
C GLY A 484 28.21 8.91 -24.37
N TRP A 485 27.01 8.49 -23.99
CA TRP A 485 26.12 9.25 -23.10
C TRP A 485 26.02 8.60 -21.72
N SER A 486 25.93 9.41 -20.68
CA SER A 486 25.77 8.97 -19.28
C SER A 486 24.63 9.71 -18.60
N LYS A 487 23.98 9.08 -17.63
CA LYS A 487 22.99 9.69 -16.73
C LYS A 487 23.64 10.63 -15.70
N SER A 488 24.97 10.60 -15.57
CA SER A 488 25.73 11.43 -14.62
C SER A 488 26.59 12.48 -15.31
N LYS A 489 26.73 13.64 -14.66
CA LYS A 489 27.65 14.69 -15.10
C LYS A 489 29.11 14.26 -14.93
N ASN A 490 29.99 14.80 -15.76
CA ASN A 490 31.44 14.58 -15.77
C ASN A 490 31.86 13.10 -15.90
N ALA A 491 30.99 12.26 -16.46
CA ALA A 491 31.25 10.84 -16.57
C ALA A 491 32.46 10.54 -17.46
N THR A 492 33.29 9.58 -17.01
CA THR A 492 34.47 9.09 -17.74
C THR A 492 34.15 7.89 -18.63
N SER A 493 32.92 7.37 -18.55
CA SER A 493 32.37 6.26 -19.34
C SER A 493 30.90 6.52 -19.66
N ALA A 494 30.41 5.95 -20.76
CA ALA A 494 28.99 5.94 -21.09
C ALA A 494 28.23 4.90 -20.24
N ASP A 495 26.98 5.19 -19.89
CA ASP A 495 26.11 4.19 -19.29
C ASP A 495 25.43 3.38 -20.39
N SER A 496 25.47 2.06 -20.29
CA SER A 496 24.90 1.16 -21.31
C SER A 496 23.39 1.35 -21.50
N ASP A 497 22.70 1.88 -20.50
CA ASP A 497 21.26 2.10 -20.49
C ASP A 497 20.86 3.58 -20.60
N ALA A 498 21.81 4.50 -20.79
CA ALA A 498 21.53 5.95 -20.82
C ALA A 498 20.42 6.30 -21.82
N LEU A 499 20.48 5.71 -23.01
CA LEU A 499 19.56 5.97 -24.12
C LEU A 499 18.51 4.88 -24.29
N THR A 500 18.55 3.79 -23.52
CA THR A 500 17.64 2.66 -23.73
C THR A 500 16.40 2.77 -22.86
N ASN A 501 15.28 2.29 -23.37
CA ASN A 501 14.02 2.18 -22.62
C ASN A 501 13.63 3.50 -21.94
N VAL A 502 13.44 4.56 -22.73
CA VAL A 502 13.12 5.89 -22.21
C VAL A 502 11.61 6.00 -22.04
N THR A 503 11.13 5.69 -20.84
CA THR A 503 9.70 5.67 -20.49
C THR A 503 9.23 6.95 -19.78
N ALA A 504 10.15 7.85 -19.44
CA ALA A 504 9.88 9.14 -18.83
C ALA A 504 10.97 10.13 -19.23
N ASP A 505 10.69 11.43 -19.10
CA ASP A 505 11.64 12.49 -19.39
C ASP A 505 12.99 12.23 -18.71
N ARG A 506 14.06 12.22 -19.50
CA ARG A 506 15.40 11.83 -19.05
C ARG A 506 16.44 12.80 -19.57
N THR A 507 17.38 13.15 -18.71
CA THR A 507 18.56 13.93 -19.09
C THR A 507 19.79 13.03 -19.16
N VAL A 508 20.56 13.17 -20.23
CA VAL A 508 21.85 12.49 -20.43
C VAL A 508 22.95 13.50 -20.77
N TYR A 509 24.18 13.17 -20.39
CA TYR A 509 25.35 14.01 -20.49
C TYR A 509 26.43 13.32 -21.31
N ALA A 510 27.18 14.12 -22.10
CA ALA A 510 28.28 13.60 -22.87
C ALA A 510 29.42 13.08 -21.98
N ALA A 511 29.79 11.80 -22.13
CA ALA A 511 30.89 11.17 -21.39
C ALA A 511 32.19 11.17 -22.21
N TYR A 512 33.34 11.31 -21.52
CA TYR A 512 34.65 11.41 -22.18
C TYR A 512 35.70 10.57 -21.48
N THR A 513 36.49 9.81 -22.24
CA THR A 513 37.75 9.25 -21.75
C THR A 513 38.87 10.27 -21.89
N ALA A 514 39.76 10.29 -20.90
CA ALA A 514 40.91 11.19 -20.88
C ALA A 514 42.17 10.40 -21.25
N THR A 515 42.99 10.95 -22.15
CA THR A 515 44.32 10.43 -22.49
C THR A 515 45.37 11.46 -22.14
N VAL A 516 46.42 11.05 -21.43
CA VAL A 516 47.49 11.95 -20.99
C VAL A 516 48.24 12.49 -22.22
N ARG A 517 48.38 13.82 -22.30
CA ARG A 517 49.12 14.48 -23.37
C ARG A 517 50.62 14.25 -23.21
N THR A 518 51.34 14.27 -24.32
CA THR A 518 52.80 14.21 -24.35
C THR A 518 53.39 15.49 -24.94
N TYR A 519 54.62 15.81 -24.53
CA TYR A 519 55.35 17.03 -24.83
C TYR A 519 56.80 16.73 -25.22
N THR A 520 57.46 17.69 -25.86
CA THR A 520 58.87 17.59 -26.27
C THR A 520 59.76 18.36 -25.29
N VAL A 521 60.82 17.72 -24.80
CA VAL A 521 61.83 18.35 -23.93
C VAL A 521 63.17 18.45 -24.64
N LYS A 522 63.84 19.59 -24.55
CA LYS A 522 65.16 19.81 -25.17
C LYS A 522 66.17 20.30 -24.14
N PHE A 523 67.36 19.72 -24.11
CA PHE A 523 68.44 20.07 -23.20
C PHE A 523 69.52 20.89 -23.91
N TYR A 524 69.96 21.99 -23.32
CA TYR A 524 70.92 22.94 -23.87
C TYR A 524 72.06 23.24 -22.89
N ASN A 525 73.28 23.50 -23.37
CA ASN A 525 74.36 24.14 -22.59
C ASN A 525 74.73 25.47 -23.25
N GLY A 526 74.41 26.58 -22.59
CA GLY A 526 74.38 27.90 -23.21
C GLY A 526 73.41 27.91 -24.41
N THR A 527 73.90 28.30 -25.58
CA THR A 527 73.13 28.29 -26.84
C THR A 527 73.20 26.97 -27.61
N THR A 528 74.00 26.00 -27.15
CA THR A 528 74.20 24.72 -27.86
C THR A 528 73.15 23.71 -27.43
N LEU A 529 72.37 23.20 -28.39
CA LEU A 529 71.43 22.08 -28.15
C LEU A 529 72.22 20.79 -27.93
N LEU A 530 71.96 20.11 -26.82
CA LEU A 530 72.62 18.87 -26.44
C LEU A 530 71.77 17.62 -26.74
N GLN A 531 70.45 17.67 -26.47
CA GLN A 531 69.55 16.52 -26.70
C GLN A 531 68.10 16.96 -26.86
N THR A 532 67.32 16.23 -27.66
CA THR A 532 65.84 16.34 -27.72
C THR A 532 65.22 15.02 -27.30
N VAL A 533 64.21 15.07 -26.42
CA VAL A 533 63.43 13.95 -25.92
C VAL A 533 61.95 14.17 -26.28
N PRO A 534 61.41 13.50 -27.30
CA PRO A 534 60.00 13.60 -27.66
C PRO A 534 59.10 12.71 -26.78
N ASN A 535 57.79 12.94 -26.83
CA ASN A 535 56.74 12.11 -26.23
C ASN A 535 56.73 11.98 -24.69
N VAL A 536 57.18 13.00 -23.97
CA VAL A 536 57.19 13.00 -22.49
C VAL A 536 55.79 13.30 -21.96
N GLN A 537 55.19 12.38 -21.21
CA GLN A 537 53.83 12.54 -20.67
C GLN A 537 53.72 13.76 -19.74
N TYR A 538 52.54 14.39 -19.66
CA TYR A 538 52.27 15.47 -18.72
C TYR A 538 52.52 15.01 -17.27
N GLY A 539 53.28 15.80 -16.52
CA GLY A 539 53.76 15.47 -15.17
C GLY A 539 54.93 14.48 -15.15
N GLY A 540 55.31 13.93 -16.31
CA GLY A 540 56.45 13.03 -16.47
C GLY A 540 57.78 13.77 -16.61
N SER A 541 58.81 13.00 -16.94
CA SER A 541 60.19 13.45 -16.87
C SER A 541 61.00 13.06 -18.10
N ALA A 542 61.88 13.96 -18.53
CA ALA A 542 62.92 13.71 -19.51
C ALA A 542 64.28 13.77 -18.83
N THR A 543 65.17 12.84 -19.18
CA THR A 543 66.52 12.79 -18.65
C THR A 543 67.52 13.01 -19.78
N TYR A 544 68.43 13.95 -19.58
CA TYR A 544 69.59 14.12 -20.45
C TYR A 544 70.58 12.96 -20.22
N THR A 545 71.02 12.30 -21.29
CA THR A 545 71.89 11.11 -21.25
C THR A 545 73.26 11.33 -21.87
N GLY A 546 73.56 12.56 -22.33
CA GLY A 546 74.88 12.93 -22.82
C GLY A 546 75.88 13.22 -21.69
N SER A 547 77.11 13.56 -22.05
CA SER A 547 78.17 13.90 -21.09
C SER A 547 77.84 15.16 -20.28
N THR A 548 78.25 15.18 -19.01
CA THR A 548 78.01 16.28 -18.05
C THR A 548 78.44 17.64 -18.63
N PRO A 549 77.53 18.64 -18.71
CA PRO A 549 77.88 19.99 -19.13
C PRO A 549 78.91 20.64 -18.21
N THR A 550 79.83 21.45 -18.75
CA THR A 550 80.88 22.15 -17.98
C THR A 550 80.78 23.66 -18.22
N ASP A 551 81.07 24.48 -17.19
CA ASP A 551 81.30 25.92 -17.33
C ASP A 551 82.80 26.26 -17.26
N SER A 552 83.19 27.45 -17.71
CA SER A 552 84.58 27.94 -17.70
C SER A 552 85.03 28.51 -16.36
N SER A 553 84.16 28.52 -15.34
CA SER A 553 84.34 29.20 -14.06
C SER A 553 84.58 28.23 -12.89
N GLY A 554 84.60 26.92 -13.15
CA GLY A 554 84.93 25.90 -12.16
C GLY A 554 83.79 25.56 -11.19
N ASN A 555 82.56 25.95 -11.51
CA ASN A 555 81.38 25.60 -10.71
C ASN A 555 80.85 24.22 -11.13
N SER A 556 80.35 23.44 -10.18
CA SER A 556 79.72 22.15 -10.47
C SER A 556 78.41 22.35 -11.23
N PHE A 557 78.18 21.49 -12.22
CA PHE A 557 76.92 21.41 -12.93
C PHE A 557 75.79 21.11 -11.93
N LYS A 558 74.91 22.09 -11.71
CA LYS A 558 73.74 21.99 -10.82
C LYS A 558 72.69 21.04 -11.38
N GLY A 559 72.57 21.01 -12.70
CA GLY A 559 71.45 20.40 -13.41
C GLY A 559 70.99 21.30 -14.54
N PHE A 560 69.96 20.88 -15.28
CA PHE A 560 69.31 21.78 -16.21
C PHE A 560 68.19 22.55 -15.51
N GLU A 561 67.90 23.78 -15.94
CA GLU A 561 66.75 24.57 -15.49
C GLU A 561 65.92 25.00 -16.70
N PRO A 562 64.62 24.68 -16.74
CA PRO A 562 63.93 23.74 -15.86
C PRO A 562 64.52 22.32 -15.90
N THR A 563 64.33 21.52 -14.85
CA THR A 563 65.01 20.23 -14.56
C THR A 563 64.65 19.06 -15.47
N GLY A 564 63.83 19.29 -16.50
CA GLY A 564 63.27 18.23 -17.33
C GLY A 564 62.25 17.34 -16.60
N GLN A 565 61.93 17.64 -15.34
CA GLN A 565 60.93 16.95 -14.52
C GLN A 565 59.61 17.74 -14.51
N ASN A 566 58.49 17.09 -14.20
CA ASN A 566 57.16 17.70 -14.09
C ASN A 566 56.72 18.46 -15.35
N ILE A 567 56.93 17.85 -16.52
CA ILE A 567 56.67 18.50 -17.81
C ILE A 567 55.18 18.83 -17.96
N THR A 568 54.84 20.10 -18.15
CA THR A 568 53.46 20.56 -18.35
C THR A 568 53.20 21.13 -19.76
N GLY A 569 54.25 21.19 -20.59
CA GLY A 569 54.27 21.73 -21.94
C GLY A 569 55.61 21.44 -22.63
N ASP A 570 55.78 21.82 -23.91
CA ASP A 570 57.10 21.73 -24.56
C ASP A 570 58.13 22.55 -23.77
N THR A 571 59.25 21.95 -23.40
CA THR A 571 60.16 22.49 -22.38
C THR A 571 61.61 22.51 -22.88
N ASN A 572 62.26 23.67 -22.81
CA ASN A 572 63.70 23.80 -23.09
C ASN A 572 64.45 23.97 -21.76
N CYS A 573 65.28 22.99 -21.43
CA CYS A 573 66.07 22.86 -20.21
C CYS A 573 67.50 23.34 -20.47
N TYR A 574 68.00 24.32 -19.71
CA TYR A 574 69.32 24.91 -19.91
C TYR A 574 70.27 24.59 -18.75
N ALA A 575 71.49 24.15 -19.06
CA ALA A 575 72.49 23.79 -18.06
C ALA A 575 72.77 24.95 -17.11
N GLN A 576 72.61 24.71 -15.81
CA GLN A 576 72.92 25.62 -14.73
C GLN A 576 74.11 25.09 -13.93
N PHE A 577 74.80 26.02 -13.27
CA PHE A 577 75.99 25.75 -12.48
C PHE A 577 75.85 26.46 -11.13
N GLU A 578 76.27 25.82 -10.03
CA GLU A 578 76.07 26.37 -8.67
C GLU A 578 77.25 26.15 -7.73
N ALA A 579 77.27 26.97 -6.68
CA ALA A 579 77.97 26.69 -5.43
C ALA A 579 77.01 25.90 -4.48
N PRO A 580 77.53 24.97 -3.65
CA PRO A 580 76.72 23.90 -3.04
C PRO A 580 75.83 24.34 -1.86
N GLU A 581 74.61 23.80 -1.78
CA GLU A 581 73.69 23.81 -0.61
C GLU A 581 73.81 22.51 0.22
N PRO A 582 73.52 22.53 1.55
CA PRO A 582 73.85 21.44 2.46
C PRO A 582 72.86 20.27 2.42
N GLU A 583 73.40 19.06 2.54
CA GLU A 583 72.67 17.79 2.59
C GLU A 583 72.02 17.56 3.97
N HIS A 584 70.72 17.22 3.99
CA HIS A 584 69.95 16.87 5.20
C HIS A 584 70.06 15.37 5.54
N THR A 585 71.26 14.81 5.43
CA THR A 585 71.57 13.45 5.87
C THR A 585 72.65 13.54 6.93
N ILE A 586 72.37 13.01 8.12
CA ILE A 586 73.37 12.97 9.19
C ILE A 586 74.45 11.98 8.77
N THR A 587 75.68 12.47 8.68
CA THR A 587 76.85 11.63 8.37
C THR A 587 77.42 10.96 9.62
N ASP A 588 77.09 11.46 10.80
CA ASP A 588 77.49 10.91 12.09
C ASP A 588 76.84 9.54 12.29
N THR A 589 77.62 8.59 12.83
CA THR A 589 77.11 7.29 13.24
C THR A 589 76.17 7.44 14.43
N TRP A 590 75.31 6.44 14.67
CA TRP A 590 74.45 6.44 15.86
C TRP A 590 75.22 6.58 17.18
N ALA A 591 76.44 6.05 17.27
CA ALA A 591 77.30 6.21 18.44
C ALA A 591 77.78 7.67 18.64
N GLU A 592 78.10 8.38 17.56
CA GLU A 592 78.50 9.80 17.59
C GLU A 592 77.30 10.68 17.95
N ILE A 593 76.10 10.39 17.41
CA ILE A 593 74.86 11.08 17.81
C ILE A 593 74.63 10.96 19.33
N LEU A 594 74.80 9.76 19.90
CA LEU A 594 74.64 9.54 21.33
C LEU A 594 75.71 10.25 22.17
N GLN A 595 76.93 10.37 21.67
CA GLN A 595 77.98 11.16 22.32
C GLN A 595 77.62 12.65 22.35
N HIS A 596 77.05 13.17 21.26
CA HIS A 596 76.58 14.56 21.18
C HIS A 596 75.36 14.83 22.07
N VAL A 597 74.47 13.84 22.23
CA VAL A 597 73.39 13.90 23.22
C VAL A 597 73.95 14.01 24.64
N GLN A 598 74.94 13.20 25.01
CA GLN A 598 75.58 13.25 26.33
C GLN A 598 76.37 14.56 26.59
N GLN A 599 76.93 15.15 25.53
CA GLN A 599 77.67 16.43 25.60
C GLN A 599 76.75 17.66 25.60
N GLY A 600 75.47 17.48 25.24
CA GLY A 600 74.48 18.55 25.17
C GLY A 600 74.60 19.48 23.96
N ASP A 601 75.40 19.12 22.94
CA ASP A 601 75.60 19.94 21.72
C ASP A 601 74.70 19.53 20.53
N TYR A 602 73.90 18.47 20.70
CA TYR A 602 73.02 17.90 19.66
C TYR A 602 72.15 18.92 18.90
N ALA A 603 71.49 19.86 19.61
CA ALA A 603 70.56 20.83 19.00
C ALA A 603 71.26 21.93 18.17
N THR A 604 72.58 22.06 18.28
CA THR A 604 73.39 22.98 17.45
C THR A 604 73.99 22.30 16.24
N ARG A 605 73.98 20.96 16.22
CA ARG A 605 74.68 20.13 15.26
C ARG A 605 73.74 19.49 14.26
N TYR A 606 72.51 19.21 14.68
CA TYR A 606 71.45 18.67 13.83
C TYR A 606 70.25 19.61 13.79
N ALA A 607 69.43 19.48 12.75
CA ALA A 607 68.19 20.21 12.56
C ALA A 607 66.97 19.29 12.50
N VAL A 608 65.80 19.82 12.87
CA VAL A 608 64.52 19.13 12.65
C VAL A 608 64.35 18.89 11.16
N GLY A 609 64.11 17.64 10.77
CA GLY A 609 64.07 17.24 9.37
C GLY A 609 65.32 16.53 8.87
N ASP A 610 66.44 16.56 9.60
CA ASP A 610 67.61 15.77 9.24
C ASP A 610 67.32 14.27 9.35
N THR A 611 67.86 13.51 8.40
CA THR A 611 67.55 12.09 8.24
C THR A 611 68.75 11.22 8.54
N MET A 612 68.49 10.04 9.12
CA MET A 612 69.50 9.01 9.38
C MET A 612 68.89 7.64 9.11
N SER A 613 69.58 6.83 8.30
CA SER A 613 69.11 5.48 8.00
C SER A 613 69.26 4.55 9.21
N LEU A 614 68.24 3.72 9.42
CA LEU A 614 68.20 2.70 10.46
C LEU A 614 67.87 1.35 9.81
N ASN A 615 68.72 0.35 10.04
CA ASN A 615 68.48 -1.01 9.59
C ASN A 615 67.70 -1.78 10.66
N LEU A 616 66.47 -2.20 10.33
CA LEU A 616 65.57 -2.96 11.20
C LEU A 616 65.51 -4.44 10.80
N GLY A 617 66.61 -5.00 10.28
CA GLY A 617 66.72 -6.42 9.97
C GLY A 617 65.68 -6.91 8.96
N SER A 618 64.73 -7.75 9.40
CA SER A 618 63.68 -8.29 8.53
C SER A 618 62.72 -7.22 8.00
N GLU A 619 62.55 -6.10 8.70
CA GLU A 619 61.75 -4.95 8.24
C GLU A 619 62.51 -4.03 7.27
N GLY A 620 63.75 -4.36 6.94
CA GLY A 620 64.58 -3.60 6.00
C GLY A 620 65.09 -2.27 6.57
N TYR A 621 65.50 -1.38 5.68
CA TYR A 621 65.95 -0.03 6.03
C TYR A 621 64.75 0.91 6.13
N VAL A 622 64.83 1.87 7.04
CA VAL A 622 63.96 3.04 7.10
C VAL A 622 64.81 4.28 7.36
N ASN A 623 64.43 5.43 6.82
CA ASN A 623 65.02 6.70 7.23
C ASN A 623 64.27 7.23 8.46
N MET A 624 65.00 7.45 9.54
CA MET A 624 64.51 8.16 10.72
C MET A 624 64.75 9.66 10.49
N GLN A 625 63.78 10.49 10.86
CA GLN A 625 63.86 11.94 10.76
C GLN A 625 63.69 12.58 12.13
N ILE A 626 64.52 13.59 12.43
CA ILE A 626 64.39 14.34 13.67
C ILE A 626 63.06 15.10 13.65
N ALA A 627 62.17 14.78 14.59
CA ALA A 627 60.85 15.38 14.75
C ALA A 627 60.84 16.58 15.69
N GLY A 628 61.77 16.62 16.65
CA GLY A 628 61.92 17.72 17.61
C GLY A 628 63.05 17.50 18.61
N PHE A 629 63.47 18.58 19.26
CA PHE A 629 64.45 18.60 20.34
C PHE A 629 63.77 18.99 21.65
N ASP A 630 64.02 18.25 22.73
CA ASP A 630 63.52 18.56 24.08
C ASP A 630 61.99 18.73 24.16
N VAL A 631 61.24 18.02 23.31
CA VAL A 631 59.78 18.11 23.21
C VAL A 631 59.02 16.99 23.92
N ASP A 632 59.62 15.80 24.03
CA ASP A 632 58.97 14.60 24.57
C ASP A 632 59.40 14.35 26.02
N THR A 633 58.44 14.34 26.96
CA THR A 633 58.72 14.17 28.40
C THR A 633 59.15 12.73 28.71
N ARG A 634 60.31 12.56 29.36
CA ARG A 634 60.82 11.27 29.83
C ARG A 634 59.94 10.69 30.93
N ALA A 635 59.68 9.38 30.86
CA ALA A 635 58.83 8.69 31.81
C ALA A 635 59.46 8.50 33.21
N ASP A 636 60.78 8.65 33.32
CA ASP A 636 61.52 8.60 34.60
C ASP A 636 61.47 9.92 35.39
N GLY A 637 60.78 10.94 34.87
CA GLY A 637 60.61 12.25 35.50
C GLY A 637 61.82 13.18 35.38
N GLN A 638 62.84 12.84 34.58
CA GLN A 638 64.07 13.65 34.43
C GLN A 638 63.99 14.75 33.36
N GLY A 639 62.80 15.25 33.03
CA GLY A 639 62.60 16.30 32.01
C GLY A 639 62.32 15.76 30.62
N ALA A 640 62.67 16.50 29.57
CA ALA A 640 62.43 16.08 28.19
C ALA A 640 63.60 15.23 27.63
N ALA A 641 63.29 14.35 26.68
CA ALA A 641 64.30 13.63 25.90
C ALA A 641 64.91 14.57 24.86
N HIS A 642 66.21 14.39 24.63
CA HIS A 642 67.00 15.35 23.86
C HIS A 642 66.63 15.36 22.39
N ILE A 643 66.43 14.18 21.78
CA ILE A 643 66.02 14.07 20.38
C ILE A 643 64.83 13.11 20.23
N SER A 644 63.81 13.57 19.51
CA SER A 644 62.64 12.77 19.13
C SER A 644 62.72 12.41 17.66
N TRP A 645 62.59 11.12 17.33
CA TRP A 645 62.70 10.59 15.98
C TRP A 645 61.38 10.01 15.50
N ILE A 646 61.05 10.22 14.23
CA ILE A 646 59.92 9.56 13.53
C ILE A 646 60.41 9.13 12.16
N CYS A 647 60.05 7.93 11.71
CA CYS A 647 60.39 7.50 10.35
C CYS A 647 59.85 8.50 9.34
N GLU A 648 60.67 8.91 8.37
CA GLU A 648 60.19 9.56 7.15
C GLU A 648 59.42 8.55 6.29
N ASP A 649 59.88 7.30 6.29
CA ASP A 649 59.27 6.16 5.64
C ASP A 649 58.22 5.43 6.51
N VAL A 650 57.56 4.43 5.93
CA VAL A 650 56.86 3.37 6.66
C VAL A 650 57.70 2.09 6.66
N LEU A 651 57.51 1.26 7.68
CA LEU A 651 58.07 -0.10 7.73
C LEU A 651 57.72 -0.87 6.44
N LYS A 652 58.60 -1.80 6.05
CA LYS A 652 58.43 -2.60 4.82
C LYS A 652 57.14 -3.40 4.83
N THR A 653 56.75 -3.94 5.98
CA THR A 653 55.51 -4.69 6.15
C THR A 653 54.38 -3.75 6.59
N LYS A 654 53.24 -3.80 5.89
CA LYS A 654 52.00 -3.13 6.33
C LYS A 654 51.28 -3.99 7.36
N HIS A 655 50.65 -3.34 8.33
CA HIS A 655 50.00 -4.01 9.44
C HIS A 655 48.58 -3.48 9.67
N GLN A 656 47.70 -4.38 10.08
CA GLN A 656 46.47 -4.00 10.75
C GLN A 656 46.82 -3.41 12.12
N MET A 657 46.05 -2.44 12.61
CA MET A 657 46.29 -1.91 13.95
C MET A 657 46.18 -3.02 14.99
N ASN A 658 45.15 -3.88 14.82
CA ASN A 658 44.98 -5.10 15.59
C ASN A 658 44.51 -6.22 14.65
N PRO A 659 45.43 -7.03 14.09
CA PRO A 659 45.09 -8.16 13.22
C PRO A 659 44.23 -9.24 13.88
N GLY A 660 44.33 -9.43 15.19
CA GLY A 660 43.50 -10.33 16.00
C GLY A 660 42.09 -9.82 16.27
N LEU A 661 41.58 -8.86 15.47
CA LEU A 661 40.31 -8.18 15.72
C LEU A 661 39.16 -9.16 16.01
N VAL A 662 38.69 -9.14 17.26
CA VAL A 662 37.46 -9.81 17.67
C VAL A 662 36.39 -8.76 17.84
N THR A 663 35.43 -8.82 16.93
CA THR A 663 34.23 -7.97 16.95
C THR A 663 33.21 -8.57 17.88
N ASN A 664 32.88 -7.86 18.95
CA ASN A 664 31.76 -8.23 19.78
C ASN A 664 30.49 -7.72 19.09
N TYR A 665 29.69 -8.69 18.68
CA TYR A 665 28.34 -8.43 18.24
C TYR A 665 27.42 -8.62 19.41
N LYS A 666 26.51 -7.68 19.57
CA LYS A 666 25.34 -7.90 20.40
C LYS A 666 24.19 -8.32 19.50
N TYR A 667 23.60 -9.46 19.86
CA TYR A 667 22.33 -9.89 19.33
C TYR A 667 21.29 -9.32 20.27
N GLU A 668 20.69 -8.23 19.85
CA GLU A 668 19.60 -7.63 20.59
C GLU A 668 18.30 -8.21 20.04
N GLU A 669 17.24 -8.18 20.85
CA GLU A 669 15.90 -8.36 20.30
C GLU A 669 15.77 -7.38 19.14
N GLY A 670 15.56 -7.95 17.95
CA GLY A 670 15.20 -7.16 16.80
C GLY A 670 13.83 -6.56 17.04
N PRO A 671 13.47 -5.55 16.24
CA PRO A 671 12.29 -4.79 16.54
C PRO A 671 11.06 -5.70 16.49
N SER A 672 10.37 -5.79 17.63
CA SER A 672 9.17 -6.58 17.83
C SER A 672 8.00 -5.66 18.12
N PHE A 673 6.82 -6.08 17.68
CA PHE A 673 5.60 -5.42 18.12
C PHE A 673 5.33 -5.83 19.57
N THR A 674 5.07 -4.86 20.45
CA THR A 674 4.67 -5.14 21.83
C THR A 674 3.36 -4.44 22.14
N ARG A 675 2.51 -5.10 22.94
CA ARG A 675 1.25 -4.50 23.36
C ARG A 675 1.53 -3.39 24.37
N ALA A 676 0.90 -2.24 24.13
CA ALA A 676 0.97 -1.05 24.96
C ALA A 676 0.29 -1.20 26.33
N SER A 677 0.86 -1.97 27.25
CA SER A 677 0.33 -2.19 28.62
C SER A 677 -1.09 -2.80 28.67
N THR A 678 -1.57 -3.07 29.89
CA THR A 678 -2.78 -3.86 30.19
C THR A 678 -4.12 -3.17 29.86
N SER A 679 -4.12 -1.97 29.28
CA SER A 679 -5.31 -1.27 28.78
C SER A 679 -5.48 -1.39 27.24
N THR A 680 -5.82 -2.61 26.85
CA THR A 680 -6.53 -3.11 25.67
C THR A 680 -6.40 -2.61 24.21
N THR A 681 -5.86 -1.46 23.79
CA THR A 681 -6.04 -1.02 22.37
C THR A 681 -4.86 -0.50 21.53
N ASN A 682 -3.63 -0.36 22.05
CA ASN A 682 -2.48 0.09 21.24
C ASN A 682 -1.43 -1.02 21.05
N LEU A 683 -0.85 -1.11 19.84
CA LEU A 683 0.24 -2.02 19.49
C LEU A 683 1.45 -1.19 19.04
N TYR A 684 2.43 -1.01 19.93
CA TYR A 684 3.64 -0.26 19.58
C TYR A 684 4.64 -1.17 18.88
N TYR A 685 5.42 -0.62 17.94
CA TYR A 685 6.60 -1.28 17.43
C TYR A 685 7.81 -0.74 18.17
N ASN A 686 8.59 -1.60 18.83
CA ASN A 686 9.65 -1.12 19.72
C ASN A 686 10.83 -0.53 18.94
N LYS A 687 11.37 0.54 19.53
CA LYS A 687 12.49 1.38 19.08
C LYS A 687 13.77 0.58 18.88
N TRP A 688 14.44 0.79 17.75
CA TRP A 688 15.87 0.49 17.66
C TRP A 688 16.66 1.73 18.07
N THR A 689 17.61 1.59 19.00
CA THR A 689 18.62 2.61 19.31
C THR A 689 19.97 1.93 19.35
N ALA A 690 20.57 1.64 18.19
CA ALA A 690 21.99 1.35 18.17
C ALA A 690 22.71 2.41 17.33
N ASN A 691 23.63 3.12 18.00
CA ASN A 691 24.60 4.04 17.39
C ASN A 691 25.70 3.31 16.60
N ASN A 692 25.54 2.02 16.29
CA ASN A 692 26.58 1.26 15.61
C ASN A 692 26.20 0.91 14.20
N ARG A 693 27.09 1.36 13.31
CA ARG A 693 26.99 1.24 11.88
C ARG A 693 26.91 -0.24 11.50
N TYR A 694 26.14 -0.55 10.46
CA TYR A 694 25.96 -1.87 9.84
C TYR A 694 24.88 -2.80 10.44
N VAL A 695 23.62 -2.49 10.14
CA VAL A 695 22.49 -3.46 10.19
C VAL A 695 21.60 -3.26 8.96
N ALA A 696 21.29 -4.32 8.19
CA ALA A 696 20.42 -4.22 7.01
C ALA A 696 19.44 -5.40 6.91
N ASN A 697 18.26 -5.15 6.33
CA ASN A 697 17.21 -6.12 5.96
C ASN A 697 16.46 -6.80 7.12
N ASN A 698 16.10 -6.05 8.16
CA ASN A 698 15.26 -6.59 9.23
C ASN A 698 13.79 -6.49 8.84
N THR A 699 13.05 -7.58 9.02
CA THR A 699 11.61 -7.67 8.75
C THR A 699 10.88 -8.05 10.02
N ALA A 700 9.82 -7.32 10.34
CA ALA A 700 8.94 -7.63 11.45
C ALA A 700 7.50 -7.72 10.99
N LYS A 701 6.77 -8.70 11.53
CA LYS A 701 5.39 -8.99 11.15
C LYS A 701 4.51 -9.11 12.39
N ILE A 702 3.32 -8.57 12.31
CA ILE A 702 2.26 -8.78 13.29
C ILE A 702 0.94 -9.04 12.57
N THR A 703 0.24 -10.05 13.04
CA THR A 703 -1.14 -10.34 12.65
C THR A 703 -2.02 -10.24 13.88
N PHE A 704 -3.16 -9.58 13.77
CA PHE A 704 -4.15 -9.52 14.86
C PHE A 704 -5.56 -9.37 14.31
N THR A 705 -6.55 -9.76 15.10
CA THR A 705 -7.96 -9.56 14.75
C THR A 705 -8.56 -8.42 15.57
N VAL A 706 -9.38 -7.60 14.92
CA VAL A 706 -10.12 -6.50 15.53
C VAL A 706 -11.61 -6.76 15.39
N THR A 707 -12.32 -6.91 16.51
CA THR A 707 -13.79 -7.01 16.51
C THR A 707 -14.39 -5.67 16.90
N ALA A 708 -15.21 -5.10 16.01
CA ALA A 708 -15.90 -3.84 16.26
C ALA A 708 -17.08 -4.03 17.22
N VAL A 709 -17.23 -3.12 18.18
CA VAL A 709 -18.33 -3.11 19.17
C VAL A 709 -19.35 -1.98 18.84
N LYS A 710 -19.07 -1.16 17.82
CA LYS A 710 -19.96 -0.18 17.16
C LYS A 710 -19.40 0.27 15.80
N ASP A 711 -20.24 0.81 14.91
CA ASP A 711 -19.83 1.34 13.60
C ASP A 711 -18.97 2.61 13.78
N GLU A 712 -17.74 2.63 13.27
CA GLU A 712 -16.83 3.79 13.37
C GLU A 712 -15.66 3.67 12.38
N THR A 713 -14.83 4.72 12.25
CA THR A 713 -13.55 4.64 11.54
C THR A 713 -12.42 4.31 12.50
N LEU A 714 -11.79 3.15 12.30
CA LEU A 714 -10.57 2.72 12.93
C LEU A 714 -9.36 3.22 12.12
N ARG A 715 -8.61 4.18 12.66
CA ARG A 715 -7.36 4.64 12.03
C ARG A 715 -6.20 3.73 12.44
N ILE A 716 -5.49 3.18 11.46
CA ILE A 716 -4.22 2.46 11.56
C ILE A 716 -3.12 3.41 11.08
N ARG A 717 -2.29 3.90 12.00
CA ARG A 717 -1.26 4.90 11.68
C ARG A 717 0.14 4.29 11.72
N TYR A 718 0.99 4.58 10.73
CA TYR A 718 2.45 4.48 10.78
C TYR A 718 3.03 5.84 11.15
N VAL A 719 3.77 5.90 12.26
CA VAL A 719 4.44 7.13 12.72
C VAL A 719 5.95 6.93 12.67
N THR A 720 6.68 7.90 12.09
CA THR A 720 8.14 7.97 12.14
C THR A 720 8.57 8.87 13.30
N ALA A 721 9.42 8.39 14.23
CA ALA A 721 9.93 9.27 15.27
C ALA A 721 11.27 9.93 14.88
N GLY A 722 11.26 11.24 14.66
CA GLY A 722 12.40 12.13 14.92
C GLY A 722 13.40 12.40 13.78
N GLY A 723 13.21 13.51 13.07
CA GLY A 723 14.18 14.61 12.96
C GLY A 723 15.56 14.48 12.28
N SER A 724 15.98 13.36 11.67
CA SER A 724 17.30 13.29 10.98
C SER A 724 17.21 13.16 9.44
N ARG A 725 18.24 13.65 8.74
CA ARG A 725 18.21 14.14 7.34
C ARG A 725 18.20 13.09 6.23
N ASP A 726 18.18 11.80 6.53
CA ASP A 726 17.92 10.76 5.54
C ASP A 726 16.74 9.92 6.05
N LYS A 727 15.56 10.18 5.49
CA LYS A 727 14.31 9.50 5.85
C LYS A 727 14.46 8.01 5.56
N ASP A 728 14.38 7.19 6.60
CA ASP A 728 14.45 5.74 6.52
C ASP A 728 13.53 5.20 5.43
N ARG A 729 14.07 4.42 4.49
CA ARG A 729 13.27 3.71 3.50
C ARG A 729 12.79 2.40 4.14
N ALA A 730 11.58 2.44 4.69
CA ALA A 730 10.90 1.24 5.15
C ALA A 730 9.85 0.81 4.11
N PHE A 731 9.78 -0.48 3.83
CA PHE A 731 8.68 -1.06 3.09
C PHE A 731 7.59 -1.43 4.08
N PHE A 732 6.43 -0.81 3.89
CA PHE A 732 5.22 -1.01 4.68
C PHE A 732 4.23 -1.81 3.85
N SER A 733 3.78 -2.93 4.40
CA SER A 733 2.70 -3.74 3.85
C SER A 733 1.59 -3.91 4.87
N LEU A 734 0.36 -3.59 4.47
CA LEU A 734 -0.85 -3.74 5.25
C LEU A 734 -1.88 -4.53 4.45
N LYS A 735 -2.44 -5.57 5.07
CA LYS A 735 -3.58 -6.32 4.53
C LYS A 735 -4.71 -6.37 5.54
N ILE A 736 -5.93 -6.28 5.02
CA ILE A 736 -7.17 -6.36 5.80
C ILE A 736 -7.99 -7.49 5.20
N ASP A 737 -8.28 -8.51 6.01
CA ASP A 737 -8.92 -9.77 5.59
C ASP A 737 -8.24 -10.40 4.37
N GLY A 738 -6.90 -10.34 4.35
CA GLY A 738 -6.06 -10.87 3.27
C GLY A 738 -5.99 -10.00 2.02
N VAL A 739 -6.78 -8.93 1.92
CA VAL A 739 -6.71 -7.96 0.80
C VAL A 739 -5.63 -6.94 1.09
N GLU A 740 -4.68 -6.80 0.16
CA GLU A 740 -3.59 -5.82 0.26
C GLU A 740 -4.13 -4.41 0.08
N VAL A 741 -4.07 -3.63 1.15
CA VAL A 741 -4.58 -2.25 1.18
C VAL A 741 -3.46 -1.23 1.07
N ALA A 742 -2.23 -1.63 1.38
CA ALA A 742 -1.03 -0.86 1.09
C ALA A 742 0.20 -1.76 1.02
N ASN A 743 1.09 -1.48 0.07
CA ASN A 743 2.39 -2.12 -0.06
C ASN A 743 3.34 -1.14 -0.73
N THR A 744 3.93 -0.26 0.07
CA THR A 744 4.67 0.88 -0.45
C THR A 744 5.85 1.22 0.45
N MET A 745 6.83 1.86 -0.16
CA MET A 745 7.96 2.42 0.57
C MET A 745 7.50 3.71 1.25
N VAL A 746 7.46 3.69 2.58
CA VAL A 746 7.09 4.85 3.39
C VAL A 746 8.36 5.57 3.87
N VAL A 747 8.34 6.90 3.75
CA VAL A 747 9.46 7.79 4.16
C VAL A 747 8.99 8.89 5.14
N SER A 748 7.73 8.83 5.57
CA SER A 748 7.11 9.74 6.55
C SER A 748 5.83 9.15 7.16
N ASP A 749 5.30 9.79 8.20
CA ASP A 749 4.00 9.45 8.81
C ASP A 749 2.91 9.20 7.77
N THR A 750 2.20 8.08 7.91
CA THR A 750 1.14 7.66 6.98
C THR A 750 -0.03 7.11 7.79
N ASN A 751 -1.25 7.57 7.49
CA ASN A 751 -2.49 7.08 8.12
C ASN A 751 -3.23 6.18 7.14
N TYR A 752 -3.83 5.12 7.64
CA TYR A 752 -4.78 4.30 6.91
C TYR A 752 -6.07 4.18 7.72
N ASP A 753 -7.18 4.65 7.17
CA ASP A 753 -8.48 4.67 7.85
C ASP A 753 -9.33 3.49 7.38
N LEU A 754 -9.71 2.61 8.31
CA LEU A 754 -10.60 1.48 8.08
C LEU A 754 -11.97 1.78 8.69
N THR A 755 -13.02 1.87 7.88
CA THR A 755 -14.39 1.88 8.40
C THR A 755 -14.73 0.48 8.91
N ILE A 756 -15.05 0.38 10.20
CA ILE A 756 -15.43 -0.86 10.87
C ILE A 756 -16.92 -0.83 11.21
N VAL A 757 -17.57 -1.99 11.07
CA VAL A 757 -19.00 -2.20 11.35
C VAL A 757 -19.17 -3.04 12.60
N ASN A 758 -20.03 -2.61 13.52
CA ASN A 758 -20.39 -3.26 14.77
C ASN A 758 -20.63 -4.76 14.60
N GLY A 759 -20.05 -5.56 15.49
CA GLY A 759 -20.14 -7.02 15.49
C GLY A 759 -19.27 -7.71 14.44
N THR A 760 -18.61 -6.96 13.55
CA THR A 760 -17.74 -7.53 12.50
C THR A 760 -16.31 -7.62 13.00
N THR A 761 -15.66 -8.77 12.74
CA THR A 761 -14.25 -9.01 13.03
C THR A 761 -13.42 -8.92 11.75
N TYR A 762 -12.35 -8.13 11.81
CA TYR A 762 -11.40 -7.91 10.71
C TYR A 762 -10.03 -8.48 11.10
N THR A 763 -9.37 -9.19 10.20
CA THR A 763 -8.00 -9.67 10.36
C THR A 763 -7.03 -8.67 9.74
N ILE A 764 -6.07 -8.18 10.52
CA ILE A 764 -5.09 -7.19 10.09
C ILE A 764 -3.71 -7.85 10.07
N ASP A 765 -3.12 -7.93 8.88
CA ASP A 765 -1.73 -8.35 8.68
C ASP A 765 -0.87 -7.12 8.39
N TYR A 766 0.14 -6.91 9.22
CA TYR A 766 1.03 -5.76 9.12
C TYR A 766 2.48 -6.24 9.07
N GLU A 767 3.21 -5.79 8.06
CA GLU A 767 4.62 -6.11 7.85
C GLU A 767 5.44 -4.85 7.58
N LEU A 768 6.61 -4.77 8.23
CA LEU A 768 7.56 -3.67 8.06
C LEU A 768 8.96 -4.23 7.81
N THR A 769 9.59 -3.78 6.73
CA THR A 769 10.97 -4.14 6.37
C THR A 769 11.85 -2.91 6.24
N THR A 770 13.00 -2.88 6.92
CA THR A 770 13.98 -1.79 6.80
C THR A 770 15.13 -2.15 5.87
N THR A 771 15.51 -1.24 4.97
CA THR A 771 16.41 -1.56 3.84
C THR A 771 17.79 -0.91 3.89
N ASN A 772 18.14 -0.11 4.90
CA ASN A 772 19.43 0.58 4.92
C ASN A 772 20.15 0.59 6.28
N GLN A 773 21.48 0.65 6.18
CA GLN A 773 22.43 0.72 7.29
C GLN A 773 22.44 2.12 7.89
N ASP A 774 22.34 2.15 9.22
CA ASP A 774 22.43 3.30 10.11
C ASP A 774 21.06 3.95 10.36
N TYR A 775 20.82 4.30 11.64
CA TYR A 775 19.70 5.09 12.18
C TYR A 775 18.55 4.37 12.93
N SER A 776 18.04 5.07 13.95
CA SER A 776 17.11 4.62 14.99
C SER A 776 15.67 4.99 14.65
N SER A 777 14.93 4.14 13.93
CA SER A 777 13.52 4.38 13.64
C SER A 777 12.59 3.65 14.63
N THR A 778 11.70 4.36 15.33
CA THR A 778 10.46 3.76 15.87
C THR A 778 9.36 3.91 14.86
N ALA A 779 8.66 2.80 14.59
CA ALA A 779 7.30 2.81 14.08
C ALA A 779 6.35 2.62 15.27
N THR A 780 5.11 3.07 15.20
CA THR A 780 4.06 2.65 16.13
C THR A 780 2.79 2.43 15.34
N ILE A 781 2.01 1.38 15.68
CA ILE A 781 0.66 1.18 15.13
C ILE A 781 -0.33 1.67 16.18
N HIS A 782 -0.95 2.81 15.90
CA HIS A 782 -2.03 3.30 16.74
C HIS A 782 -3.35 2.87 16.13
N LEU A 783 -4.23 2.33 16.97
CA LEU A 783 -5.64 2.13 16.65
C LEU A 783 -6.42 3.19 17.43
N CYS A 784 -6.81 4.26 16.76
CA CYS A 784 -7.46 5.41 17.41
C CYS A 784 -8.69 5.89 16.64
N ASN A 785 -9.59 6.55 17.37
CA ASN A 785 -10.65 7.37 16.78
C ASN A 785 -10.08 8.70 16.26
N THR A 786 -10.73 9.30 15.27
CA THR A 786 -10.21 10.37 14.40
C THR A 786 -9.99 11.74 15.07
N SER A 787 -10.31 11.92 16.35
CA SER A 787 -10.36 13.24 17.01
C SER A 787 -9.12 13.70 17.80
N ASN A 788 -8.06 12.89 17.94
CA ASN A 788 -6.85 13.28 18.69
C ASN A 788 -5.60 13.34 17.80
N ASP A 789 -5.24 14.54 17.35
CA ASP A 789 -4.02 14.81 16.57
C ASP A 789 -2.77 15.07 17.44
N GLY A 790 -2.74 14.55 18.67
CA GLY A 790 -1.69 14.89 19.64
C GLY A 790 -1.29 13.75 20.55
N SER A 791 -0.24 13.02 20.17
CA SER A 791 0.74 12.27 21.01
C SER A 791 0.30 11.42 22.22
N LYS A 792 -1.00 11.25 22.51
CA LYS A 792 -1.54 10.38 23.56
C LYS A 792 -2.77 9.65 23.04
N ALA A 793 -2.58 8.39 22.64
CA ALA A 793 -3.66 7.51 22.26
C ALA A 793 -4.56 7.24 23.48
N VAL A 794 -5.80 7.72 23.44
CA VAL A 794 -6.81 7.47 24.47
C VAL A 794 -7.51 6.15 24.13
N VAL A 795 -7.54 5.25 25.12
CA VAL A 795 -8.21 3.94 25.13
C VAL A 795 -9.59 4.04 24.50
N ASP A 796 -9.84 3.34 23.38
CA ASP A 796 -11.21 3.22 22.87
C ASP A 796 -11.82 1.86 23.23
N ALA A 797 -12.79 1.83 24.14
CA ALA A 797 -13.47 0.61 24.61
C ALA A 797 -14.42 -0.03 23.57
N ARG A 798 -14.25 0.32 22.29
CA ARG A 798 -15.19 0.08 21.17
C ARG A 798 -14.70 -0.92 20.14
N VAL A 799 -13.48 -1.43 20.33
CA VAL A 799 -12.95 -2.58 19.61
C VAL A 799 -12.30 -3.54 20.59
N THR A 800 -12.44 -4.85 20.36
CA THR A 800 -11.60 -5.85 21.04
C THR A 800 -10.49 -6.30 20.10
N ILE A 801 -9.26 -6.39 20.62
CA ILE A 801 -8.11 -6.89 19.87
C ILE A 801 -7.74 -8.25 20.44
N ASP A 802 -7.83 -9.26 19.59
CA ASP A 802 -7.61 -10.65 19.94
C ASP A 802 -6.72 -11.33 18.88
N ASN A 803 -6.25 -12.54 19.16
CA ASN A 803 -5.40 -13.35 18.26
C ASN A 803 -4.12 -12.65 17.75
N ILE A 804 -3.46 -11.89 18.63
CA ILE A 804 -2.20 -11.21 18.30
C ILE A 804 -1.08 -12.26 18.15
N VAL A 805 -0.53 -12.38 16.96
CA VAL A 805 0.64 -13.21 16.65
C VAL A 805 1.78 -12.30 16.19
N ILE A 806 2.87 -12.30 16.95
CA ILE A 806 4.06 -11.48 16.68
C ILE A 806 5.20 -12.39 16.24
N ALA A 807 5.81 -12.09 15.09
CA ALA A 807 7.03 -12.74 14.66
C ALA A 807 8.24 -11.89 15.08
N ASN A 808 9.00 -12.33 16.09
CA ASN A 808 10.21 -11.65 16.56
C ASN A 808 11.33 -11.71 15.51
N CYS A 809 11.99 -10.57 15.27
CA CYS A 809 13.23 -10.50 14.50
C CYS A 809 14.43 -10.53 15.45
N THR A 810 15.59 -11.03 15.03
CA THR A 810 16.85 -10.89 15.77
C THR A 810 17.74 -9.90 15.02
N VAL A 811 18.30 -8.90 15.72
CA VAL A 811 19.18 -7.92 15.07
C VAL A 811 20.62 -8.11 15.53
N ARG A 812 21.52 -8.15 14.56
CA ARG A 812 22.97 -8.23 14.78
C ARG A 812 23.57 -6.84 14.64
N SER A 813 24.07 -6.25 15.72
CA SER A 813 24.81 -4.99 15.67
C SER A 813 26.22 -5.13 16.23
N LEU A 814 27.17 -4.39 15.67
CA LEU A 814 28.50 -4.24 16.28
C LEU A 814 28.32 -3.50 17.61
N ASP A 815 29.01 -3.87 18.68
CA ASP A 815 28.94 -3.16 19.97
C ASP A 815 30.25 -2.43 20.25
N ASN A 816 31.29 -3.22 20.48
CA ASN A 816 32.65 -2.80 20.67
C ASN A 816 33.59 -3.91 20.19
N TYR A 817 34.87 -3.75 20.48
CA TYR A 817 35.85 -4.80 20.25
C TYR A 817 36.29 -5.39 21.58
N GLU A 818 36.77 -6.62 21.56
CA GLU A 818 37.36 -7.22 22.75
C GLU A 818 38.62 -6.43 23.17
N LEU A 819 38.86 -6.31 24.48
CA LEU A 819 40.04 -5.64 25.03
C LEU A 819 41.31 -6.17 24.34
N GLY A 820 42.10 -5.27 23.76
CA GLY A 820 43.35 -5.60 23.09
C GLY A 820 43.23 -6.12 21.65
N THR A 821 42.02 -6.32 21.13
CA THR A 821 41.82 -6.74 19.73
C THR A 821 41.26 -5.63 18.83
N GLY A 822 40.79 -4.51 19.40
CA GLY A 822 40.32 -3.34 18.65
C GLY A 822 40.70 -2.03 19.33
N THR A 823 39.83 -1.02 19.33
CA THR A 823 40.08 0.26 20.02
C THR A 823 40.00 0.16 21.54
N ILE A 824 39.39 -0.91 22.08
CA ILE A 824 39.21 -1.12 23.53
C ILE A 824 40.55 -1.50 24.17
N GLY A 825 40.94 -0.74 25.19
CA GLY A 825 42.29 -0.74 25.75
C GLY A 825 43.24 0.26 25.07
N GLY A 826 42.76 0.96 24.03
CA GLY A 826 43.49 2.00 23.33
C GLY A 826 44.81 1.53 22.74
N TRP A 827 45.78 2.45 22.69
CA TRP A 827 47.12 2.17 22.20
C TRP A 827 47.88 1.20 23.11
N GLU A 828 47.74 1.33 24.44
CA GLU A 828 48.45 0.54 25.44
C GLU A 828 48.32 -0.97 25.25
N HIS A 829 47.14 -1.42 24.85
CA HIS A 829 46.83 -2.83 24.64
C HIS A 829 46.78 -3.23 23.16
N SER A 830 47.13 -2.33 22.24
CA SER A 830 47.11 -2.64 20.81
C SER A 830 48.19 -3.66 20.44
N GLU A 831 47.85 -4.57 19.53
CA GLU A 831 48.79 -5.54 18.97
C GLU A 831 49.87 -4.82 18.16
N MET A 832 49.57 -3.66 17.56
CA MET A 832 50.57 -2.77 16.97
C MET A 832 51.64 -2.37 17.99
N ARG A 833 51.26 -1.91 19.18
CA ARG A 833 52.21 -1.54 20.23
C ARG A 833 53.03 -2.74 20.70
N TYR A 834 52.41 -3.92 20.83
CA TYR A 834 53.13 -5.16 21.15
C TYR A 834 54.13 -5.53 20.06
N TYR A 835 53.73 -5.46 18.80
CA TYR A 835 54.57 -5.68 17.63
C TYR A 835 55.77 -4.75 17.62
N LEU A 836 55.56 -3.45 17.88
CA LEU A 836 56.64 -2.48 17.96
C LEU A 836 57.64 -2.84 19.08
N ASN A 837 57.17 -3.19 20.28
CA ASN A 837 58.06 -3.46 21.41
C ASN A 837 58.76 -4.82 21.37
N ASN A 838 58.11 -5.85 20.85
CA ASN A 838 58.61 -7.24 20.92
C ASN A 838 59.16 -7.76 19.60
N THR A 839 58.82 -7.11 18.48
CA THR A 839 59.33 -7.50 17.15
C THR A 839 60.19 -6.40 16.56
N VAL A 840 59.74 -5.15 16.53
CA VAL A 840 60.50 -4.06 15.88
C VAL A 840 61.66 -3.57 16.75
N LYS A 841 61.45 -3.34 18.04
CA LYS A 841 62.49 -2.83 18.97
C LYS A 841 63.70 -3.76 19.06
N PRO A 842 63.58 -5.10 19.13
CA PRO A 842 64.75 -5.99 19.10
C PRO A 842 65.53 -5.94 17.79
N LEU A 843 64.90 -5.54 16.68
CA LEU A 843 65.56 -5.36 15.39
C LEU A 843 66.35 -4.04 15.32
N ILE A 844 66.10 -3.09 16.22
CA ILE A 844 66.91 -1.88 16.35
C ILE A 844 68.33 -2.28 16.80
N PRO A 845 69.39 -1.80 16.12
CA PRO A 845 70.78 -2.05 16.50
C PRO A 845 71.02 -1.78 17.98
N SER A 846 71.78 -2.65 18.64
CA SER A 846 71.96 -2.60 20.11
C SER A 846 72.49 -1.26 20.61
N GLU A 847 73.36 -0.60 19.84
CA GLU A 847 73.90 0.73 20.16
C GLU A 847 72.82 1.81 20.27
N VAL A 848 71.83 1.83 19.38
CA VAL A 848 70.68 2.76 19.43
C VAL A 848 69.67 2.28 20.47
N ARG A 849 69.34 0.98 20.44
CA ARG A 849 68.30 0.38 21.29
C ARG A 849 68.59 0.58 22.77
N ASN A 850 69.86 0.52 23.18
CA ASN A 850 70.27 0.71 24.58
C ASN A 850 70.16 2.16 25.03
N ALA A 851 70.12 3.12 24.11
CA ALA A 851 69.95 4.53 24.40
C ALA A 851 68.51 5.02 24.29
N ILE A 852 67.59 4.17 23.82
CA ILE A 852 66.18 4.54 23.71
C ILE A 852 65.62 4.83 25.12
N LEU A 853 65.04 6.01 25.25
CA LEU A 853 64.38 6.47 26.46
C LEU A 853 62.88 6.20 26.38
N GLY A 854 62.31 5.69 27.48
CA GLY A 854 60.87 5.63 27.64
C GLY A 854 60.31 7.03 27.83
N VAL A 855 59.36 7.42 26.99
CA VAL A 855 58.70 8.73 27.05
C VAL A 855 57.22 8.60 27.34
N THR A 856 56.67 9.64 27.95
CA THR A 856 55.27 9.75 28.28
C THR A 856 54.50 10.21 27.05
N LYS A 857 53.63 9.35 26.53
CA LYS A 857 52.80 9.61 25.36
C LYS A 857 51.34 9.73 25.73
N THR A 858 50.69 10.72 25.16
CA THR A 858 49.27 11.00 25.42
C THR A 858 48.48 10.89 24.12
N GLN A 859 47.37 10.17 24.17
CA GLN A 859 46.49 9.96 23.01
C GLN A 859 45.03 9.78 23.42
N PRO A 860 44.07 10.08 22.52
CA PRO A 860 42.71 9.58 22.64
C PRO A 860 42.68 8.04 22.63
N ALA A 861 41.93 7.44 23.56
CA ALA A 861 41.78 6.00 23.74
C ALA A 861 40.35 5.62 24.13
N ARG A 862 40.10 4.32 24.25
CA ARG A 862 38.84 3.76 24.75
C ARG A 862 39.14 2.75 25.86
N ASN A 863 38.58 2.94 27.06
CA ASN A 863 38.72 1.94 28.14
C ASN A 863 37.91 0.66 27.86
N THR A 864 38.02 -0.33 28.75
CA THR A 864 37.26 -1.60 28.72
C THR A 864 35.75 -1.42 28.64
N ALA A 865 35.22 -0.26 29.06
CA ALA A 865 33.80 0.09 28.94
C ALA A 865 33.45 0.80 27.61
N GLY A 866 34.40 0.99 26.69
CA GLY A 866 34.18 1.66 25.40
C GLY A 866 34.10 3.19 25.46
N THR A 867 34.32 3.80 26.63
CA THR A 867 34.24 5.25 26.80
C THR A 867 35.55 5.95 26.42
N GLY A 868 35.43 7.16 25.87
CA GLY A 868 36.59 7.94 25.44
C GLY A 868 37.38 8.45 26.63
N GLU A 869 38.69 8.25 26.59
CA GLU A 869 39.60 8.74 27.62
C GLU A 869 40.90 9.23 26.97
N THR A 870 41.62 10.05 27.72
CA THR A 870 43.00 10.37 27.39
C THR A 870 43.87 9.31 28.05
N GLN A 871 44.47 8.45 27.25
CA GLN A 871 45.40 7.44 27.74
C GLN A 871 46.81 8.02 27.69
N THR A 872 47.51 7.86 28.82
CA THR A 872 48.91 8.17 28.95
C THR A 872 49.69 6.87 29.06
N THR A 873 50.58 6.61 28.11
CA THR A 873 51.46 5.44 28.10
C THR A 873 52.91 5.85 28.27
N THR A 874 53.71 4.95 28.84
CA THR A 874 55.17 5.02 28.71
C THR A 874 55.58 4.14 27.54
N ASP A 875 56.23 4.73 26.55
CA ASP A 875 56.63 4.05 25.32
C ASP A 875 58.08 4.32 24.98
N ASP A 876 58.83 3.26 24.72
CA ASP A 876 60.18 3.33 24.17
C ASP A 876 60.15 3.50 22.65
N VAL A 877 59.16 2.86 22.02
CA VAL A 877 58.86 2.96 20.58
C VAL A 877 57.35 3.12 20.38
N TRP A 878 56.95 3.98 19.45
CA TRP A 878 55.53 4.29 19.20
C TRP A 878 55.23 4.62 17.74
N ILE A 879 53.95 4.79 17.40
CA ILE A 879 53.52 5.53 16.20
C ILE A 879 52.87 6.85 16.63
N PRO A 880 52.91 7.93 15.82
CA PRO A 880 52.36 9.23 16.21
C PRO A 880 50.85 9.24 16.52
N SER A 881 50.40 10.18 17.35
CA SER A 881 48.98 10.47 17.57
C SER A 881 48.49 11.61 16.68
N TYR A 882 47.18 11.75 16.54
CA TYR A 882 46.57 12.89 15.85
C TYR A 882 47.10 14.24 16.35
N ALA A 883 47.18 14.41 17.67
CA ALA A 883 47.61 15.67 18.29
C ALA A 883 49.09 15.99 18.07
N GLU A 884 49.91 15.00 17.70
CA GLU A 884 51.33 15.18 17.42
C GLU A 884 51.60 15.58 15.96
N CYS A 885 50.71 15.22 15.03
CA CYS A 885 50.89 15.43 13.58
C CYS A 885 50.02 16.54 12.98
N PHE A 886 48.92 16.91 13.63
CA PHE A 886 47.90 17.81 13.09
C PHE A 886 47.67 19.02 13.99
N GLY A 887 47.46 20.17 13.36
CA GLY A 887 47.22 21.45 14.04
C GLY A 887 48.48 22.31 14.19
N ASN A 888 48.28 23.62 14.38
CA ASN A 888 49.39 24.58 14.54
C ASN A 888 50.06 24.51 15.92
N SER A 889 49.46 23.75 16.84
CA SER A 889 49.97 23.46 18.19
C SER A 889 50.41 22.00 18.34
N SER A 890 50.63 21.28 17.24
CA SER A 890 51.06 19.88 17.31
C SER A 890 52.49 19.80 17.82
N LEU A 891 52.81 18.74 18.56
CA LEU A 891 54.13 18.54 19.16
C LEU A 891 55.26 18.56 18.12
N TYR A 892 54.99 18.00 16.94
CA TYR A 892 55.93 17.93 15.83
C TYR A 892 55.60 18.91 14.70
N TYR A 893 55.06 20.08 15.06
CA TYR A 893 54.68 21.11 14.09
C TYR A 893 55.87 21.54 13.21
N SER A 894 57.09 21.64 13.75
CA SER A 894 58.26 22.05 12.95
C SER A 894 58.59 21.08 11.82
N LEU A 895 58.36 19.79 12.04
CA LEU A 895 58.54 18.73 11.04
C LEU A 895 57.40 18.76 9.99
N PHE A 896 56.15 18.73 10.44
CA PHE A 896 55.00 18.59 9.54
C PHE A 896 54.51 19.93 8.94
N LYS A 897 54.86 21.05 9.55
CA LYS A 897 54.40 22.43 9.27
C LYS A 897 52.88 22.54 9.09
N ASN A 898 52.15 21.61 9.71
CA ASN A 898 50.74 21.32 9.50
C ASN A 898 50.28 21.21 8.02
N THR A 899 51.20 20.87 7.11
CA THR A 899 50.89 20.68 5.68
C THR A 899 50.68 19.21 5.35
N ASN A 900 49.75 18.93 4.46
CA ASN A 900 49.48 17.56 4.01
C ASN A 900 50.70 16.92 3.34
N ALA A 901 51.43 17.66 2.51
CA ALA A 901 52.60 17.15 1.79
C ALA A 901 53.69 16.57 2.71
N LYS A 902 53.92 17.19 3.88
CA LYS A 902 54.92 16.73 4.85
C LYS A 902 54.51 15.51 5.67
N ARG A 903 53.25 15.08 5.58
CA ARG A 903 52.72 13.88 6.25
C ARG A 903 52.63 12.67 5.32
N ILE A 904 52.95 12.84 4.04
CA ILE A 904 53.00 11.75 3.08
C ILE A 904 54.22 10.88 3.41
N LYS A 905 54.05 9.56 3.46
CA LYS A 905 55.11 8.61 3.75
C LYS A 905 55.20 7.54 2.67
N HIS A 906 56.41 7.08 2.42
CA HIS A 906 56.76 6.09 1.40
C HIS A 906 57.37 4.85 2.03
N THR A 907 57.42 3.74 1.29
CA THR A 907 58.26 2.61 1.70
C THR A 907 59.70 2.93 1.28
N TYR A 908 60.69 2.59 2.10
CA TYR A 908 62.09 2.92 1.84
C TYR A 908 62.54 2.53 0.42
N GLY A 909 63.17 3.48 -0.28
CA GLY A 909 63.63 3.30 -1.67
C GLY A 909 62.52 3.30 -2.73
N THR A 910 61.28 3.64 -2.37
CA THR A 910 60.13 3.72 -3.28
C THR A 910 59.51 5.11 -3.30
N THR A 911 58.72 5.41 -4.34
CA THR A 911 58.03 6.71 -4.51
C THR A 911 56.53 6.65 -4.27
N SER A 912 55.97 5.49 -3.91
CA SER A 912 54.52 5.32 -3.74
C SER A 912 54.06 5.75 -2.35
N ALA A 913 53.10 6.68 -2.29
CA ALA A 913 52.54 7.18 -1.03
C ALA A 913 51.66 6.13 -0.35
N ASN A 914 51.82 5.96 0.95
CA ASN A 914 51.09 4.99 1.75
C ASN A 914 50.13 5.66 2.74
N PHE A 915 49.00 5.00 2.96
CA PHE A 915 48.21 5.20 4.17
C PHE A 915 49.01 4.72 5.37
N TRP A 916 48.98 5.44 6.49
CA TRP A 916 49.70 5.02 7.70
C TRP A 916 48.95 5.35 8.98
N TRP A 917 49.08 4.48 9.97
CA TRP A 917 48.29 4.51 11.20
C TRP A 917 48.69 5.62 12.17
N LEU A 918 47.70 6.16 12.91
CA LEU A 918 47.92 6.94 14.12
C LEU A 918 47.43 6.16 15.33
N ARG A 919 48.05 6.36 16.50
CA ARG A 919 47.65 5.67 17.74
C ARG A 919 46.38 6.23 18.41
N SER A 920 45.73 7.23 17.79
CA SER A 920 44.52 7.85 18.33
C SER A 920 43.28 7.00 18.05
N ALA A 921 42.58 6.57 19.10
CA ALA A 921 41.27 5.93 18.95
C ALA A 921 40.18 7.00 18.73
N TYR A 922 39.62 7.05 17.53
CA TYR A 922 38.60 8.02 17.16
C TYR A 922 37.23 7.69 17.78
N SER A 923 36.80 6.43 17.68
CA SER A 923 35.53 5.91 18.26
C SER A 923 35.75 4.60 19.01
N GLY A 924 34.69 4.01 19.59
CA GLY A 924 34.73 2.62 20.09
C GLY A 924 34.93 1.57 19.00
N THR A 925 35.04 1.98 17.73
CA THR A 925 35.09 1.11 16.56
C THR A 925 36.13 1.54 15.50
N SER A 926 36.92 2.59 15.72
CA SER A 926 37.88 3.09 14.72
C SER A 926 39.09 3.83 15.29
N PHE A 927 40.22 3.74 14.59
CA PHE A 927 41.44 4.52 14.83
C PHE A 927 41.64 5.56 13.74
N ASP A 928 42.29 6.67 14.09
CA ASP A 928 42.75 7.66 13.12
C ASP A 928 43.94 7.12 12.29
N TYR A 929 44.05 7.59 11.05
CA TYR A 929 45.14 7.31 10.14
C TYR A 929 45.33 8.46 9.17
N VAL A 930 46.50 8.50 8.53
CA VAL A 930 46.83 9.53 7.53
C VAL A 930 46.65 8.95 6.12
N GLY A 931 45.90 9.70 5.30
CA GLY A 931 45.68 9.46 3.88
C GLY A 931 46.98 9.48 3.05
N ASN A 932 46.97 8.85 1.88
CA ASN A 932 48.06 8.99 0.89
C ASN A 932 48.25 10.45 0.40
N GLY A 933 47.23 11.30 0.58
CA GLY A 933 47.29 12.75 0.37
C GLY A 933 47.60 13.56 1.64
N GLY A 934 47.98 12.92 2.75
CA GLY A 934 48.44 13.59 3.98
C GLY A 934 47.35 14.12 4.93
N ASN A 935 46.07 13.84 4.65
CA ASN A 935 44.91 14.26 5.45
C ASN A 935 44.54 13.23 6.53
N ASN A 936 43.93 13.67 7.64
CA ASN A 936 43.42 12.76 8.68
C ASN A 936 42.11 12.09 8.25
N GLN A 937 41.97 10.80 8.54
CA GLN A 937 40.74 10.02 8.42
C GLN A 937 40.68 8.97 9.54
N ASN A 938 39.56 8.28 9.71
CA ASN A 938 39.44 7.17 10.66
C ASN A 938 38.87 5.93 9.97
N ASN A 939 39.33 4.75 10.39
CA ASN A 939 38.84 3.47 9.88
C ASN A 939 38.95 2.37 10.95
N PRO A 940 38.18 1.27 10.81
CA PRO A 940 38.31 0.12 11.70
C PRO A 940 39.74 -0.43 11.76
N PRO A 941 40.17 -0.97 12.92
CA PRO A 941 41.54 -1.48 13.12
C PRO A 941 41.92 -2.67 12.24
N SER A 942 40.95 -3.33 11.59
CA SER A 942 41.15 -4.44 10.65
C SER A 942 41.63 -3.99 9.26
N TYR A 943 41.76 -2.70 8.99
CA TYR A 943 42.32 -2.24 7.72
C TYR A 943 43.85 -2.36 7.75
N THR A 944 44.49 -2.61 6.61
CA THR A 944 45.95 -2.84 6.56
C THR A 944 46.65 -1.59 6.03
N TYR A 945 47.40 -0.89 6.89
CA TYR A 945 48.11 0.35 6.55
C TYR A 945 49.59 0.30 6.95
N GLY A 946 50.37 1.27 6.50
CA GLY A 946 51.78 1.43 6.85
C GLY A 946 51.98 1.86 8.31
N VAL A 947 53.17 1.59 8.84
CA VAL A 947 53.55 1.88 10.23
C VAL A 947 54.72 2.85 10.22
N ALA A 948 54.58 4.00 10.88
CA ALA A 948 55.63 5.01 11.01
C ALA A 948 56.17 5.00 12.44
N LEU A 949 57.29 4.32 12.66
CA LEU A 949 57.93 4.15 13.97
C LEU A 949 58.51 5.48 14.48
N GLY A 950 58.44 5.71 15.79
CA GLY A 950 59.16 6.77 16.47
C GLY A 950 59.79 6.29 17.79
N PHE A 951 60.88 6.95 18.20
CA PHE A 951 61.59 6.72 19.46
C PHE A 951 62.33 7.98 19.91
N CYS A 952 62.77 8.02 21.18
CA CYS A 952 63.56 9.11 21.75
C CYS A 952 64.90 8.60 22.27
N ILE A 953 65.93 9.46 22.23
CA ILE A 953 67.27 9.22 22.80
C ILE A 953 67.73 10.40 23.65
#